data_AF-A0A396P7A3-F1
#
_entry.id   AF-A0A396P7A3-F1
#
_cell.length_a   1.000
_cell.length_b   1.000
_cell.length_c   1.000
_cell.angle_alpha   90.00
_cell.angle_beta   90.00
_cell.angle_gamma   90.00
#
_symmetry.space_group_name_H-M   'P 1'
#
loop_
_entity.id
_entity.type
_entity.pdbx_description
1 polymer ?
#
loop_
_entity_poly.entity_id
_entity_poly.type
_entity_poly.pdbx_seq_one_letter_code
_entity_poly.pdbx_strand_id
1 'polypeptide(L)'
;MRKRIAMVLLGLSLAVGTPAATNMFPVVSAQTVQAAGKTGWTQESGIWYFYKDGVKQTGWQTWDGKKYYLNADGTMKANEWMIDTDGSVYYFRSWGGAYLNCKARINGRSYTFGADSKVQGSQWVVKGGKWYLVKDGKIATGWQTWDGNKYYMNSDGSMRSNEWKLDDTGKIRYLCSWGGAYKSRSAKINGRSYTFNSAAEVTNMQWIVMDGQWKLAKDGKIATGWQTWDNNRYYLNADGTMKANESFTDGGKTYFFCSWGGAYKNCWQTWNGKKYYLHDNGAAYQNEWLKTGGKWYWFQADSTMAVNTSFTYKDNLYFVDGNGVMLSGCWKEENGAKYYIRSWGGACKDMQMKISGKTYYFRSDCKMVTDQTVNGNYYGKDGALTTKPAAKPTETPKPTETPKPTETPKPTETPKPTETPKPTETPKPTETPKPTETPKPTETPAETVYATSVTITPNSNLELTEVGQTLQLAATVYPENATNKAVKWTSDDPEVASVDENGLVTVHKKNGMRKVIISADAMGSKPDGGVVGRYVEVKINIPYTNEEALGMTVYDQEVSRKIFDLVNEERVKEGHAAMIWDEKHCYPRSVAAAGYHIMRSITQLGYGTSDNLALHGGRQNGCGGGLSYTDSDDLARQIFNLWMSSPGHKANQMDDYNAYGAIAVMYGQPQEYNGRKIVNFSAVFSFANQDLDFPATWENQDMGMGEVLGMTENDYNLITNYFIR
;
A
#
# COMPACT_ATOMS: atom_id res chain seq x y z
N MET A 1 36.24 46.59 -12.19
CA MET A 1 37.63 46.79 -11.72
C MET A 1 37.68 47.96 -10.74
N ARG A 2 38.73 48.02 -9.90
CA ARG A 2 39.28 49.16 -9.12
C ARG A 2 38.51 50.51 -9.04
N LYS A 3 38.25 50.92 -7.78
CA LYS A 3 38.68 52.20 -7.11
C LYS A 3 37.97 53.54 -7.49
N ARG A 4 37.90 54.60 -6.64
CA ARG A 4 38.09 54.82 -5.16
C ARG A 4 37.65 56.25 -4.74
N ILE A 5 37.18 56.39 -3.48
CA ILE A 5 37.48 57.44 -2.45
C ILE A 5 37.53 58.94 -2.83
N ALA A 6 36.77 59.76 -2.09
CA ALA A 6 37.28 60.94 -1.34
C ALA A 6 36.29 61.45 -0.26
N MET A 7 36.80 61.80 0.93
CA MET A 7 36.12 62.60 1.97
C MET A 7 36.90 63.90 2.16
N VAL A 8 36.24 65.00 2.57
CA VAL A 8 36.81 66.06 3.43
C VAL A 8 35.70 66.55 4.38
N LEU A 9 36.06 67.03 5.58
CA LEU A 9 35.15 67.47 6.64
C LEU A 9 35.28 68.97 6.97
N LEU A 10 34.24 69.46 7.67
CA LEU A 10 34.25 70.53 8.68
C LEU A 10 34.39 72.01 8.26
N GLY A 11 33.64 72.85 8.98
CA GLY A 11 33.71 74.31 8.97
C GLY A 11 32.51 74.89 9.73
N LEU A 12 32.70 75.29 11.00
CA LEU A 12 31.61 75.68 11.91
C LEU A 12 32.04 76.89 12.76
N SER A 13 31.33 78.01 12.66
CA SER A 13 31.39 79.13 13.61
C SER A 13 30.16 80.03 13.51
N LEU A 14 29.77 80.65 14.63
CA LEU A 14 28.68 81.62 14.73
C LEU A 14 29.25 83.02 14.99
N ALA A 15 28.53 84.06 14.56
CA ALA A 15 28.59 85.41 15.11
C ALA A 15 27.19 86.07 15.00
N VAL A 16 26.91 87.06 15.84
CA VAL A 16 25.56 87.64 16.04
C VAL A 16 25.55 89.13 15.65
N GLY A 17 24.47 89.63 15.04
CA GLY A 17 24.30 91.06 14.76
C GLY A 17 22.95 91.47 14.19
N THR A 18 22.17 92.22 14.99
CA THR A 18 20.95 92.98 14.64
C THR A 18 20.90 94.22 15.56
N PRO A 19 20.01 95.24 15.39
CA PRO A 19 18.94 95.40 14.40
C PRO A 19 18.89 96.76 13.66
N ALA A 20 18.16 96.80 12.55
CA ALA A 20 17.36 97.93 12.06
C ALA A 20 16.35 97.42 11.03
N ALA A 21 15.18 98.04 10.87
CA ALA A 21 14.08 97.47 10.08
C ALA A 21 13.44 98.46 9.09
N THR A 22 13.20 97.98 7.87
CA THR A 22 12.08 98.43 7.02
C THR A 22 11.60 97.26 6.15
N ASN A 23 10.29 97.08 6.00
CA ASN A 23 9.69 95.90 5.36
C ASN A 23 9.62 96.02 3.82
N MET A 24 9.77 94.89 3.12
CA MET A 24 8.66 94.30 2.36
C MET A 24 8.99 92.85 1.91
N PHE A 25 7.92 92.06 1.71
CA PHE A 25 7.91 90.64 1.27
C PHE A 25 8.62 89.62 2.19
N PRO A 26 7.89 88.85 3.01
CA PRO A 26 8.48 87.72 3.71
C PRO A 26 8.79 86.59 2.75
N VAL A 27 10.05 86.15 2.72
CA VAL A 27 10.38 84.79 2.25
C VAL A 27 9.65 83.83 3.18
N VAL A 28 8.67 83.09 2.65
CA VAL A 28 7.95 82.07 3.43
C VAL A 28 9.00 81.05 3.90
N SER A 29 9.10 80.87 5.22
CA SER A 29 10.01 79.88 5.77
C SER A 29 9.65 78.51 5.21
N ALA A 30 10.68 77.72 4.87
CA ALA A 30 10.50 76.31 4.64
C ALA A 30 10.12 75.66 5.98
N GLN A 31 8.82 75.68 6.31
CA GLN A 31 8.25 74.79 7.28
C GLN A 31 8.68 73.39 6.86
N THR A 32 9.48 72.73 7.69
CA THR A 32 9.68 71.29 7.59
C THR A 32 8.32 70.65 7.81
N VAL A 33 7.61 70.37 6.71
CA VAL A 33 6.40 69.56 6.71
C VAL A 33 6.83 68.18 7.19
N GLN A 34 6.73 67.99 8.50
CA GLN A 34 7.03 66.75 9.18
C GLN A 34 6.06 65.73 8.62
N ALA A 35 6.55 64.90 7.68
CA ALA A 35 5.72 64.01 6.90
C ALA A 35 4.91 63.13 7.85
N ALA A 36 3.57 63.33 7.86
CA ALA A 36 2.70 62.73 8.85
C ALA A 36 2.86 61.20 8.82
N GLY A 37 3.46 60.66 9.87
CA GLY A 37 3.85 59.26 9.92
C GLY A 37 2.62 58.37 9.73
N LYS A 38 2.64 57.49 8.71
CA LYS A 38 1.57 56.53 8.44
C LYS A 38 1.13 55.91 9.77
N THR A 39 -0.16 55.98 10.07
CA THR A 39 -0.72 55.49 11.35
C THR A 39 -2.09 54.91 11.07
N GLY A 40 -2.37 53.73 11.64
CA GLY A 40 -3.56 52.94 11.31
C GLY A 40 -3.30 51.90 10.21
N TRP A 41 -4.38 51.40 9.62
CA TRP A 41 -4.34 50.40 8.56
C TRP A 41 -3.88 51.01 7.22
N THR A 42 -2.96 50.34 6.54
CA THR A 42 -2.48 50.71 5.20
C THR A 42 -2.41 49.47 4.33
N GLN A 43 -2.94 49.53 3.12
CA GLN A 43 -2.82 48.46 2.12
C GLN A 43 -1.67 48.78 1.17
N GLU A 44 -0.75 47.83 0.97
CA GLU A 44 0.41 47.97 0.08
C GLU A 44 0.45 46.74 -0.83
N SER A 45 0.36 46.93 -2.16
CA SER A 45 0.23 45.86 -3.15
C SER A 45 -0.87 44.82 -2.83
N GLY A 46 -2.02 45.30 -2.33
CA GLY A 46 -3.15 44.46 -1.92
C GLY A 46 -3.03 43.85 -0.51
N ILE A 47 -1.85 43.84 0.09
CA ILE A 47 -1.59 43.26 1.41
C ILE A 47 -1.81 44.31 2.50
N TRP A 48 -2.50 43.94 3.58
CA TRP A 48 -2.74 44.85 4.71
C TRP A 48 -1.61 44.83 5.73
N TYR A 49 -1.22 46.03 6.15
CA TYR A 49 -0.24 46.31 7.20
C TYR A 49 -0.86 47.28 8.21
N PHE A 50 -0.40 47.23 9.46
CA PHE A 50 -0.72 48.23 10.46
C PHE A 50 0.52 49.09 10.76
N TYR A 51 0.36 50.41 10.80
CA TYR A 51 1.44 51.35 11.09
C TYR A 51 1.14 52.17 12.35
N LYS A 52 2.19 52.60 13.04
CA LYS A 52 2.16 53.67 14.06
C LYS A 52 3.35 54.59 13.81
N ASP A 53 3.12 55.89 13.68
CA ASP A 53 4.16 56.92 13.53
C ASP A 53 5.15 56.62 12.38
N GLY A 54 4.66 56.01 11.29
CA GLY A 54 5.45 55.58 10.14
C GLY A 54 6.11 54.20 10.28
N VAL A 55 6.06 53.56 11.44
CA VAL A 55 6.68 52.24 11.72
C VAL A 55 5.66 51.10 11.53
N LYS A 56 5.99 50.17 10.62
CA LYS A 56 5.23 48.94 10.36
C LYS A 56 5.23 48.04 11.60
N GLN A 57 4.04 47.64 12.07
CA GLN A 57 3.84 46.89 13.30
C GLN A 57 3.72 45.38 13.06
N THR A 58 4.07 44.59 14.06
CA THR A 58 3.93 43.11 14.08
C THR A 58 3.11 42.67 15.30
N GLY A 59 2.76 41.38 15.38
CA GLY A 59 2.08 40.77 16.53
C GLY A 59 0.64 41.23 16.74
N TRP A 60 0.15 41.08 17.98
CA TRP A 60 -1.20 41.50 18.38
C TRP A 60 -1.38 43.02 18.34
N GLN A 61 -2.44 43.48 17.68
CA GLN A 61 -2.86 44.89 17.68
C GLN A 61 -4.37 45.00 17.94
N THR A 62 -4.77 46.07 18.62
CA THR A 62 -6.19 46.38 18.87
C THR A 62 -6.54 47.69 18.17
N TRP A 63 -7.60 47.68 17.37
CA TRP A 63 -8.12 48.84 16.64
C TRP A 63 -9.64 48.81 16.64
N ASP A 64 -10.29 49.93 16.96
CA ASP A 64 -11.77 50.05 16.96
C ASP A 64 -12.47 48.88 17.72
N GLY A 65 -11.98 48.58 18.92
CA GLY A 65 -12.47 47.49 19.79
C GLY A 65 -12.21 46.06 19.28
N LYS A 66 -11.54 45.89 18.13
CA LYS A 66 -11.31 44.60 17.47
C LYS A 66 -9.85 44.19 17.61
N LYS A 67 -9.59 42.90 17.82
CA LYS A 67 -8.23 42.31 17.88
C LYS A 67 -7.80 41.81 16.50
N TYR A 68 -6.57 42.11 16.12
CA TYR A 68 -5.91 41.69 14.87
C TYR A 68 -4.53 41.12 15.18
N TYR A 69 -3.96 40.35 14.27
CA TYR A 69 -2.58 39.88 14.37
C TYR A 69 -1.83 40.12 13.05
N LEU A 70 -0.61 40.65 13.18
CA LEU A 70 0.32 40.90 12.09
C LEU A 70 1.47 39.88 12.20
N ASN A 71 1.82 39.23 11.09
CA ASN A 71 2.95 38.31 11.00
C ASN A 71 4.30 39.03 11.24
N ALA A 72 5.41 38.28 11.27
CA ALA A 72 6.75 38.84 11.54
C ALA A 72 7.25 39.83 10.45
N ASP A 73 6.70 39.76 9.25
CA ASP A 73 6.90 40.70 8.13
C ASP A 73 5.91 41.90 8.15
N GLY A 74 5.04 41.95 9.17
CA GLY A 74 3.99 42.95 9.35
C GLY A 74 2.69 42.67 8.58
N THR A 75 2.57 41.57 7.83
CA THR A 75 1.36 41.26 7.04
C THR A 75 0.20 40.80 7.92
N MET A 76 -1.02 41.27 7.64
CA MET A 76 -2.20 40.94 8.44
C MET A 76 -2.69 39.49 8.23
N LYS A 77 -2.95 38.77 9.32
CA LYS A 77 -3.67 37.49 9.28
C LYS A 77 -5.14 37.69 8.93
N ALA A 78 -5.64 36.94 7.96
CA ALA A 78 -7.04 36.97 7.56
C ALA A 78 -7.52 35.60 7.06
N ASN A 79 -8.80 35.29 7.31
CA ASN A 79 -9.47 34.04 6.93
C ASN A 79 -8.78 32.74 7.41
N GLU A 80 -7.99 32.80 8.49
CA GLU A 80 -7.11 31.71 8.93
C GLU A 80 -7.21 31.39 10.43
N TRP A 81 -6.87 30.14 10.77
CA TRP A 81 -6.63 29.69 12.15
C TRP A 81 -5.21 30.04 12.60
N MET A 82 -5.07 30.59 13.80
CA MET A 82 -3.79 30.75 14.48
C MET A 82 -3.75 29.94 15.77
N ILE A 83 -2.58 29.39 16.06
CA ILE A 83 -2.21 28.86 17.37
C ILE A 83 -1.08 29.76 17.85
N ASP A 84 -1.28 30.39 19.01
CA ASP A 84 -0.30 31.30 19.61
C ASP A 84 0.76 30.49 20.39
N THR A 85 1.84 31.14 20.77
CA THR A 85 3.02 30.59 21.49
C THR A 85 2.68 29.91 22.82
N ASP A 86 1.59 30.32 23.48
CA ASP A 86 1.09 29.69 24.71
C ASP A 86 0.12 28.51 24.46
N GLY A 87 -0.07 28.14 23.19
CA GLY A 87 -1.01 27.12 22.74
C GLY A 87 -2.44 27.62 22.48
N SER A 88 -2.77 28.88 22.78
CA SER A 88 -4.12 29.44 22.61
C SER A 88 -4.55 29.51 21.15
N VAL A 89 -5.80 29.12 20.85
CA VAL A 89 -6.30 29.05 19.47
C VAL A 89 -7.26 30.19 19.13
N TYR A 90 -7.06 30.79 17.95
CA TYR A 90 -7.80 31.95 17.44
C TYR A 90 -8.18 31.74 15.96
N TYR A 91 -9.22 32.44 15.48
CA TYR A 91 -9.52 32.51 14.04
C TYR A 91 -9.79 33.95 13.61
N PHE A 92 -9.15 34.37 12.53
CA PHE A 92 -9.29 35.69 11.93
C PHE A 92 -10.28 35.66 10.76
N ARG A 93 -11.24 36.59 10.75
CA ARG A 93 -12.25 36.74 9.69
C ARG A 93 -11.60 37.18 8.37
N SER A 94 -12.39 37.23 7.29
CA SER A 94 -11.94 37.69 5.96
C SER A 94 -11.33 39.11 5.96
N TRP A 95 -11.76 39.99 6.86
CA TRP A 95 -11.22 41.34 7.08
C TRP A 95 -10.15 41.42 8.19
N GLY A 96 -9.65 40.27 8.67
CA GLY A 96 -8.49 40.16 9.57
C GLY A 96 -8.73 40.33 11.07
N GLY A 97 -9.93 40.74 11.50
CA GLY A 97 -10.26 40.75 12.92
C GLY A 97 -10.59 39.36 13.46
N ALA A 98 -10.15 39.06 14.67
CA ALA A 98 -10.48 37.82 15.38
C ALA A 98 -11.97 37.74 15.75
N TYR A 99 -12.52 36.53 15.84
CA TYR A 99 -13.80 36.32 16.52
C TYR A 99 -13.69 36.67 18.02
N LEU A 100 -14.78 37.18 18.61
CA LEU A 100 -14.81 37.77 19.95
C LEU A 100 -16.23 37.67 20.51
N ASN A 101 -16.40 37.14 21.72
CA ASN A 101 -17.69 37.02 22.43
C ASN A 101 -18.85 36.46 21.58
N CYS A 102 -18.60 35.38 20.82
CA CYS A 102 -19.56 34.90 19.83
C CYS A 102 -19.41 33.41 19.51
N LYS A 103 -20.48 32.81 18.99
CA LYS A 103 -20.43 31.52 18.30
C LYS A 103 -20.30 31.75 16.79
N ALA A 104 -19.49 30.96 16.10
CA ALA A 104 -19.25 31.07 14.67
C ALA A 104 -19.12 29.70 14.00
N ARG A 105 -19.69 29.54 12.80
CA ARG A 105 -19.56 28.32 12.00
C ARG A 105 -18.41 28.48 11.01
N ILE A 106 -17.37 27.65 11.15
CA ILE A 106 -16.14 27.67 10.33
C ILE A 106 -15.98 26.26 9.77
N ASN A 107 -15.93 26.13 8.43
CA ASN A 107 -15.82 24.86 7.71
C ASN A 107 -16.81 23.79 8.25
N GLY A 108 -18.09 24.16 8.31
CA GLY A 108 -19.18 23.30 8.80
C GLY A 108 -19.30 23.14 10.32
N ARG A 109 -18.23 23.36 11.10
CA ARG A 109 -18.18 23.16 12.56
C ARG A 109 -18.45 24.45 13.34
N SER A 110 -19.09 24.35 14.50
CA SER A 110 -19.49 25.50 15.33
C SER A 110 -18.53 25.71 16.49
N TYR A 111 -17.85 26.85 16.54
CA TYR A 111 -16.88 27.20 17.58
C TYR A 111 -17.38 28.37 18.43
N THR A 112 -17.09 28.35 19.73
CA THR A 112 -17.36 29.47 20.65
C THR A 112 -16.06 30.23 20.91
N PHE A 113 -16.10 31.56 20.83
CA PHE A 113 -14.95 32.44 21.08
C PHE A 113 -15.25 33.37 22.26
N GLY A 114 -14.31 33.46 23.21
CA GLY A 114 -14.46 34.21 24.46
C GLY A 114 -14.16 35.70 24.35
N ALA A 115 -14.10 36.38 25.50
CA ALA A 115 -13.84 37.82 25.61
C ALA A 115 -12.38 38.21 25.31
N ASP A 116 -11.48 37.24 25.26
CA ASP A 116 -10.08 37.40 24.85
C ASP A 116 -9.82 36.96 23.40
N SER A 117 -10.87 36.63 22.64
CA SER A 117 -10.86 36.03 21.31
C SER A 117 -10.40 34.57 21.20
N LYS A 118 -10.10 33.86 22.29
CA LYS A 118 -9.71 32.44 22.21
C LYS A 118 -10.93 31.53 21.95
N VAL A 119 -10.71 30.42 21.25
CA VAL A 119 -11.62 29.27 21.25
C VAL A 119 -11.91 28.84 22.69
N GLN A 120 -13.16 28.46 22.97
CA GLN A 120 -13.61 28.05 24.31
C GLN A 120 -13.99 26.57 24.33
N GLY A 121 -13.77 25.92 25.49
CA GLY A 121 -14.02 24.50 25.69
C GLY A 121 -13.04 23.61 24.93
N SER A 122 -13.46 22.37 24.66
CA SER A 122 -12.66 21.36 23.95
C SER A 122 -13.28 21.02 22.60
N GLN A 123 -12.50 21.11 21.51
CA GLN A 123 -12.96 20.78 20.15
C GLN A 123 -11.80 20.57 19.15
N TRP A 124 -12.06 19.83 18.07
CA TRP A 124 -11.13 19.67 16.95
C TRP A 124 -11.08 20.89 16.02
N VAL A 125 -9.86 21.34 15.70
CA VAL A 125 -9.54 22.44 14.77
C VAL A 125 -8.68 21.89 13.62
N VAL A 126 -8.88 22.42 12.40
CA VAL A 126 -8.07 22.06 11.22
C VAL A 126 -7.34 23.31 10.71
N LYS A 127 -6.00 23.28 10.72
CA LYS A 127 -5.13 24.39 10.32
C LYS A 127 -4.03 23.88 9.39
N GLY A 128 -3.98 24.39 8.15
CA GLY A 128 -2.98 23.98 7.15
C GLY A 128 -3.02 22.48 6.83
N GLY A 129 -4.21 21.88 6.76
CA GLY A 129 -4.40 20.43 6.54
C GLY A 129 -4.08 19.53 7.74
N LYS A 130 -3.47 20.06 8.81
CA LYS A 130 -3.24 19.35 10.07
C LYS A 130 -4.45 19.48 11.00
N TRP A 131 -4.74 18.41 11.74
CA TRP A 131 -5.73 18.38 12.81
C TRP A 131 -5.09 18.67 14.16
N TYR A 132 -5.81 19.41 15.01
CA TYR A 132 -5.41 19.81 16.36
C TYR A 132 -6.61 19.59 17.29
N LEU A 133 -6.39 18.95 18.44
CA LEU A 133 -7.39 18.88 19.50
C LEU A 133 -7.17 20.07 20.44
N VAL A 134 -8.15 20.97 20.53
CA VAL A 134 -8.17 22.01 21.56
C VAL A 134 -8.81 21.42 22.81
N LYS A 135 -8.23 21.69 23.98
CA LYS A 135 -8.83 21.52 25.29
C LYS A 135 -8.68 22.81 26.08
N ASP A 136 -9.78 23.26 26.68
CA ASP A 136 -9.87 24.48 27.49
C ASP A 136 -9.20 25.71 26.85
N GLY A 137 -9.43 25.86 25.53
CA GLY A 137 -8.92 26.94 24.69
C GLY A 137 -7.47 26.84 24.20
N LYS A 138 -6.72 25.81 24.62
CA LYS A 138 -5.33 25.55 24.19
C LYS A 138 -5.20 24.24 23.41
N ILE A 139 -4.21 24.14 22.53
CA ILE A 139 -3.88 22.85 21.88
C ILE A 139 -3.41 21.80 22.92
N ALA A 140 -3.88 20.57 22.75
CA ALA A 140 -3.46 19.41 23.54
C ALA A 140 -2.26 18.70 22.88
N THR A 141 -1.37 18.15 23.70
CA THR A 141 -0.19 17.39 23.30
C THR A 141 -0.21 15.98 23.93
N GLY A 142 0.61 15.06 23.42
CA GLY A 142 0.72 13.69 23.93
C GLY A 142 -0.50 12.82 23.65
N TRP A 143 -0.71 11.78 24.46
CA TRP A 143 -1.88 10.92 24.36
C TRP A 143 -3.14 11.61 24.88
N GLN A 144 -4.22 11.54 24.09
CA GLN A 144 -5.48 12.20 24.39
C GLN A 144 -6.65 11.25 24.15
N THR A 145 -7.58 11.19 25.11
CA THR A 145 -8.88 10.57 24.90
C THR A 145 -9.89 11.62 24.43
N TRP A 146 -10.65 11.28 23.39
CA TRP A 146 -11.81 12.01 22.88
C TRP A 146 -12.86 10.99 22.42
N ASP A 147 -14.12 11.16 22.84
CA ASP A 147 -15.23 10.25 22.51
C ASP A 147 -14.91 8.74 22.65
N GLY A 148 -14.29 8.37 23.78
CA GLY A 148 -13.85 7.00 24.06
C GLY A 148 -12.76 6.43 23.15
N ASN A 149 -12.19 7.23 22.23
CA ASN A 149 -11.08 6.88 21.35
C ASN A 149 -9.78 7.53 21.84
N LYS A 150 -8.65 6.82 21.73
CA LYS A 150 -7.30 7.35 22.00
C LYS A 150 -6.71 7.96 20.73
N TYR A 151 -6.09 9.12 20.84
CA TYR A 151 -5.36 9.81 19.78
C TYR A 151 -3.97 10.20 20.30
N TYR A 152 -3.00 10.44 19.41
CA TYR A 152 -1.72 11.05 19.78
C TYR A 152 -1.51 12.39 19.08
N MET A 153 -1.12 13.39 19.86
CA MET A 153 -0.81 14.74 19.43
C MET A 153 0.69 15.00 19.60
N ASN A 154 1.36 15.48 18.54
CA ASN A 154 2.77 15.89 18.58
C ASN A 154 2.99 17.08 19.55
N SER A 155 4.25 17.45 19.79
CA SER A 155 4.62 18.65 20.56
C SER A 155 4.19 19.97 19.90
N ASP A 156 4.01 20.00 18.56
CA ASP A 156 3.39 21.14 17.85
C ASP A 156 1.85 21.14 17.94
N GLY A 157 1.26 20.20 18.68
CA GLY A 157 -0.18 20.00 18.81
C GLY A 157 -0.86 19.29 17.63
N SER A 158 -0.12 18.90 16.58
CA SER A 158 -0.73 18.24 15.42
C SER A 158 -0.93 16.74 15.64
N MET A 159 -2.07 16.22 15.20
CA MET A 159 -2.44 14.80 15.35
C MET A 159 -1.56 13.88 14.49
N ARG A 160 -1.24 12.69 15.00
CA ARG A 160 -0.63 11.59 14.23
C ARG A 160 -1.67 10.59 13.73
N SER A 161 -1.42 9.99 12.58
CA SER A 161 -2.27 9.02 11.89
C SER A 161 -1.43 8.04 11.07
N ASN A 162 -2.02 6.90 10.71
CA ASN A 162 -1.41 5.81 9.95
C ASN A 162 -0.07 5.29 10.51
N GLU A 163 0.07 5.18 11.84
CA GLU A 163 1.33 4.75 12.46
C GLU A 163 1.17 3.81 13.67
N TRP A 164 2.20 2.99 13.89
CA TRP A 164 2.40 2.24 15.14
C TRP A 164 3.02 3.14 16.19
N LYS A 165 2.51 3.08 17.43
CA LYS A 165 3.04 3.88 18.55
C LYS A 165 2.92 3.16 19.88
N LEU A 166 3.81 3.47 20.82
CA LEU A 166 3.64 3.13 22.24
C LEU A 166 2.79 4.18 22.94
N ASP A 167 1.90 3.74 23.83
CA ASP A 167 1.32 4.63 24.85
C ASP A 167 2.16 4.69 26.12
N ASP A 168 1.76 5.58 27.04
CA ASP A 168 2.51 5.88 28.27
C ASP A 168 2.62 4.66 29.22
N THR A 169 1.92 3.55 28.94
CA THR A 169 2.03 2.27 29.64
C THR A 169 2.97 1.26 28.94
N GLY A 170 3.61 1.66 27.84
CA GLY A 170 4.45 0.80 27.01
C GLY A 170 3.66 -0.19 26.15
N LYS A 171 2.36 0.04 25.94
CA LYS A 171 1.49 -0.82 25.13
C LYS A 171 1.41 -0.34 23.68
N ILE A 172 1.40 -1.28 22.74
CA ILE A 172 1.36 -0.99 21.30
C ILE A 172 -0.06 -0.56 20.88
N ARG A 173 -0.12 0.55 20.15
CA ARG A 173 -1.30 1.15 19.50
C ARG A 173 -1.05 1.25 18.00
N TYR A 174 -2.12 1.18 17.20
CA TYR A 174 -2.10 1.62 15.80
C TYR A 174 -3.07 2.78 15.61
N LEU A 175 -2.54 3.93 15.20
CA LEU A 175 -3.33 5.11 14.81
C LEU A 175 -3.74 4.95 13.34
N CYS A 176 -5.03 4.97 13.05
CA CYS A 176 -5.57 4.83 11.69
C CYS A 176 -5.55 6.15 10.88
N SER A 177 -6.23 6.20 9.73
CA SER A 177 -6.30 7.35 8.82
C SER A 177 -6.80 8.63 9.51
N TRP A 178 -7.88 8.53 10.28
CA TRP A 178 -8.44 9.59 11.13
C TRP A 178 -7.72 9.75 12.49
N GLY A 179 -6.58 9.08 12.68
CA GLY A 179 -5.68 9.29 13.82
C GLY A 179 -6.09 8.67 15.16
N GLY A 180 -7.24 8.02 15.25
CA GLY A 180 -7.64 7.27 16.43
C GLY A 180 -6.97 5.89 16.52
N ALA A 181 -6.81 5.37 17.73
CA ALA A 181 -6.29 4.03 17.96
C ALA A 181 -7.36 2.96 17.66
N TYR A 182 -7.05 1.99 16.81
CA TYR A 182 -7.94 0.84 16.58
C TYR A 182 -8.19 0.05 17.88
N LYS A 183 -9.47 -0.22 18.16
CA LYS A 183 -9.98 -0.96 19.32
C LYS A 183 -11.11 -1.89 18.90
N SER A 184 -11.33 -2.96 19.67
CA SER A 184 -12.43 -3.93 19.50
C SER A 184 -12.62 -4.47 18.07
N ARG A 185 -11.53 -4.67 17.31
CA ARG A 185 -11.60 -5.10 15.89
C ARG A 185 -10.37 -5.89 15.47
N SER A 186 -10.48 -6.61 14.36
CA SER A 186 -9.34 -7.01 13.55
C SER A 186 -9.12 -6.02 12.40
N ALA A 187 -7.88 -5.90 11.92
CA ALA A 187 -7.53 -5.10 10.74
C ALA A 187 -6.31 -5.68 10.01
N LYS A 188 -6.25 -5.47 8.69
CA LYS A 188 -5.09 -5.79 7.85
C LYS A 188 -4.30 -4.51 7.58
N ILE A 189 -3.04 -4.44 8.04
CA ILE A 189 -2.16 -3.26 7.93
C ILE A 189 -0.86 -3.72 7.27
N ASN A 190 -0.50 -3.11 6.13
CA ASN A 190 0.69 -3.46 5.34
C ASN A 190 0.81 -4.99 5.11
N GLY A 191 -0.29 -5.59 4.64
CA GLY A 191 -0.44 -7.01 4.34
C GLY A 191 -0.66 -7.94 5.54
N ARG A 192 -0.32 -7.52 6.76
CA ARG A 192 -0.38 -8.35 7.99
C ARG A 192 -1.69 -8.16 8.75
N SER A 193 -2.16 -9.22 9.41
CA SER A 193 -3.37 -9.18 10.24
C SER A 193 -3.05 -8.92 11.72
N TYR A 194 -3.83 -8.03 12.33
CA TYR A 194 -3.73 -7.65 13.74
C TYR A 194 -5.11 -7.63 14.39
N THR A 195 -5.16 -8.02 15.65
CA THR A 195 -6.36 -8.05 16.49
C THR A 195 -6.20 -7.06 17.64
N PHE A 196 -7.18 -6.17 17.81
CA PHE A 196 -7.16 -5.09 18.81
C PHE A 196 -8.27 -5.31 19.85
N ASN A 197 -7.91 -5.36 21.14
CA ASN A 197 -8.90 -5.44 22.22
C ASN A 197 -9.62 -4.09 22.48
N SER A 198 -10.56 -4.06 23.41
CA SER A 198 -11.31 -2.85 23.79
C SER A 198 -10.44 -1.73 24.37
N ALA A 199 -9.28 -2.07 24.93
CA ALA A 199 -8.27 -1.13 25.41
C ALA A 199 -7.31 -0.66 24.29
N ALA A 200 -7.60 -0.98 23.01
CA ALA A 200 -6.79 -0.69 21.81
C ALA A 200 -5.41 -1.39 21.78
N GLU A 201 -5.25 -2.54 22.45
CA GLU A 201 -3.98 -3.30 22.49
C GLU A 201 -3.96 -4.36 21.39
N VAL A 202 -2.81 -4.49 20.71
CA VAL A 202 -2.54 -5.62 19.81
C VAL A 202 -2.43 -6.91 20.63
N THR A 203 -3.37 -7.84 20.46
CA THR A 203 -3.41 -9.09 21.25
C THR A 203 -2.65 -10.23 20.60
N ASN A 204 -2.59 -10.30 19.28
CA ASN A 204 -1.83 -11.33 18.57
C ASN A 204 -0.35 -10.95 18.43
N MET A 205 0.53 -11.95 18.45
CA MET A 205 1.93 -11.77 18.06
C MET A 205 1.99 -11.41 16.57
N GLN A 206 2.74 -10.36 16.19
CA GLN A 206 2.89 -9.93 14.79
C GLN A 206 4.05 -8.93 14.60
N TRP A 207 4.67 -8.93 13.42
CA TRP A 207 5.68 -7.93 13.04
C TRP A 207 5.08 -6.54 12.79
N ILE A 208 5.66 -5.51 13.39
CA ILE A 208 5.31 -4.10 13.16
C ILE A 208 6.54 -3.31 12.68
N VAL A 209 6.30 -2.16 12.04
CA VAL A 209 7.34 -1.17 11.73
C VAL A 209 7.08 0.07 12.57
N MET A 210 8.05 0.45 13.40
CA MET A 210 7.99 1.64 14.26
C MET A 210 9.28 2.44 14.04
N ASP A 211 9.14 3.73 13.71
CA ASP A 211 10.26 4.63 13.39
C ASP A 211 11.22 4.07 12.32
N GLY A 212 10.64 3.41 11.30
CA GLY A 212 11.37 2.76 10.20
C GLY A 212 12.01 1.41 10.54
N GLN A 213 11.98 0.98 11.80
CA GLN A 213 12.59 -0.26 12.26
C GLN A 213 11.56 -1.38 12.45
N TRP A 214 11.94 -2.60 12.09
CA TRP A 214 11.15 -3.80 12.41
C TRP A 214 11.23 -4.10 13.90
N LYS A 215 10.06 -4.27 14.53
CA LYS A 215 9.89 -4.72 15.91
C LYS A 215 8.81 -5.81 15.95
N LEU A 216 8.85 -6.67 16.96
CA LEU A 216 7.89 -7.78 17.09
C LEU A 216 6.89 -7.48 18.21
N ALA A 217 5.61 -7.30 17.86
CA ALA A 217 4.54 -7.20 18.84
C ALA A 217 4.26 -8.59 19.44
N LYS A 218 4.10 -8.64 20.77
CA LYS A 218 3.78 -9.84 21.54
C LYS A 218 3.13 -9.42 22.86
N ASP A 219 2.02 -10.04 23.24
CA ASP A 219 1.33 -9.79 24.52
C ASP A 219 0.98 -8.30 24.78
N GLY A 220 0.68 -7.55 23.70
CA GLY A 220 0.43 -6.10 23.72
C GLY A 220 1.66 -5.21 23.87
N LYS A 221 2.87 -5.78 23.94
CA LYS A 221 4.16 -5.09 24.12
C LYS A 221 5.12 -5.38 22.96
N ILE A 222 6.23 -4.65 22.92
CA ILE A 222 7.35 -4.97 22.04
C ILE A 222 8.18 -6.08 22.69
N ALA A 223 8.48 -7.15 21.94
CA ALA A 223 9.32 -8.24 22.38
C ALA A 223 10.82 -7.92 22.24
N THR A 224 11.63 -8.49 23.13
CA THR A 224 13.09 -8.36 23.18
C THR A 224 13.75 -9.76 23.23
N GLY A 225 15.06 -9.82 23.02
CA GLY A 225 15.85 -11.05 23.04
C GLY A 225 15.49 -12.02 21.90
N TRP A 226 15.76 -13.31 22.12
CA TRP A 226 15.40 -14.37 21.17
C TRP A 226 13.89 -14.59 21.11
N GLN A 227 13.33 -14.54 19.91
CA GLN A 227 11.94 -14.90 19.64
C GLN A 227 11.88 -15.88 18.45
N THR A 228 10.85 -16.72 18.43
CA THR A 228 10.56 -17.63 17.32
C THR A 228 9.28 -17.17 16.63
N TRP A 229 9.32 -17.09 15.31
CA TRP A 229 8.18 -16.73 14.46
C TRP A 229 8.27 -17.55 13.16
N ASP A 230 7.17 -18.21 12.77
CA ASP A 230 7.09 -19.01 11.54
C ASP A 230 8.32 -19.93 11.31
N ASN A 231 8.60 -20.80 12.28
CA ASN A 231 9.75 -21.73 12.32
C ASN A 231 11.17 -21.11 12.21
N ASN A 232 11.27 -19.78 12.23
CA ASN A 232 12.52 -19.02 12.17
C ASN A 232 12.80 -18.34 13.53
N ARG A 233 14.10 -18.25 13.89
CA ARG A 233 14.55 -17.56 15.11
C ARG A 233 15.00 -16.14 14.75
N TYR A 234 14.65 -15.17 15.57
CA TYR A 234 15.00 -13.75 15.42
C TYR A 234 15.59 -13.25 16.73
N TYR A 235 16.47 -12.25 16.67
CA TYR A 235 16.91 -11.52 17.86
C TYR A 235 16.42 -10.08 17.80
N LEU A 236 15.77 -9.65 18.88
CA LEU A 236 15.29 -8.30 19.09
C LEU A 236 16.21 -7.65 20.15
N ASN A 237 16.76 -6.47 19.86
CA ASN A 237 17.61 -5.73 20.79
C ASN A 237 16.84 -5.28 22.05
N ALA A 238 17.51 -4.65 23.01
CA ALA A 238 16.88 -4.17 24.25
C ALA A 238 15.76 -3.12 24.02
N ASP A 239 15.82 -2.37 22.92
CA ASP A 239 14.77 -1.44 22.48
C ASP A 239 13.72 -2.11 21.55
N GLY A 240 13.87 -3.42 21.32
CA GLY A 240 13.02 -4.23 20.46
C GLY A 240 13.26 -4.10 18.96
N THR A 241 14.32 -3.43 18.48
CA THR A 241 14.71 -3.48 17.06
C THR A 241 15.21 -4.86 16.64
N MET A 242 14.78 -5.34 15.49
CA MET A 242 15.22 -6.63 14.92
C MET A 242 16.64 -6.56 14.36
N LYS A 243 17.50 -7.52 14.73
CA LYS A 243 18.79 -7.74 14.06
C LYS A 243 18.57 -8.32 12.66
N ALA A 244 19.23 -7.74 11.66
CA ALA A 244 19.15 -8.18 10.27
C ALA A 244 20.42 -7.84 9.50
N ASN A 245 20.80 -8.70 8.55
CA ASN A 245 22.00 -8.55 7.72
C ASN A 245 23.30 -8.32 8.52
N GLU A 246 23.42 -8.91 9.71
CA GLU A 246 24.55 -8.72 10.63
C GLU A 246 24.96 -10.02 11.31
N SER A 247 26.14 -10.01 11.94
CA SER A 247 26.60 -11.02 12.89
C SER A 247 26.42 -10.55 14.33
N PHE A 248 26.21 -11.48 15.25
CA PHE A 248 25.94 -11.19 16.65
C PHE A 248 26.50 -12.29 17.56
N THR A 249 26.98 -11.92 18.74
CA THR A 249 27.50 -12.88 19.73
C THR A 249 26.68 -12.80 21.01
N ASP A 250 26.10 -13.93 21.42
CA ASP A 250 25.29 -14.09 22.62
C ASP A 250 25.69 -15.37 23.36
N GLY A 251 25.83 -15.31 24.69
CA GLY A 251 26.32 -16.44 25.50
C GLY A 251 27.67 -17.02 25.06
N GLY A 252 28.51 -16.26 24.33
CA GLY A 252 29.77 -16.74 23.74
C GLY A 252 29.60 -17.54 22.43
N LYS A 253 28.39 -17.61 21.88
CA LYS A 253 28.07 -18.21 20.57
C LYS A 253 27.81 -17.14 19.51
N THR A 254 28.33 -17.35 18.31
CA THR A 254 28.13 -16.45 17.17
C THR A 254 26.91 -16.87 16.36
N TYR A 255 26.13 -15.89 15.91
CA TYR A 255 24.93 -16.01 15.08
C TYR A 255 25.05 -15.07 13.88
N PHE A 256 24.37 -15.39 12.78
CA PHE A 256 24.30 -14.56 11.57
C PHE A 256 22.84 -14.44 11.12
N PHE A 257 22.41 -13.24 10.72
CA PHE A 257 21.03 -12.97 10.32
C PHE A 257 20.89 -12.66 8.83
N CYS A 258 19.85 -13.20 8.22
CA CYS A 258 19.38 -12.84 6.88
C CYS A 258 19.04 -11.34 6.77
N SER A 259 18.91 -10.83 5.56
CA SER A 259 18.42 -9.46 5.29
C SER A 259 17.00 -9.18 5.82
N TRP A 260 16.18 -10.22 5.99
CA TRP A 260 14.85 -10.19 6.62
C TRP A 260 14.85 -10.57 8.12
N GLY A 261 16.02 -10.70 8.74
CA GLY A 261 16.21 -10.79 10.19
C GLY A 261 16.11 -12.18 10.83
N GLY A 262 15.75 -13.23 10.10
CA GLY A 262 15.86 -14.61 10.60
C GLY A 262 17.31 -15.07 10.71
N ALA A 263 17.64 -15.82 11.75
CA ALA A 263 18.96 -16.43 11.92
C ALA A 263 19.18 -17.55 10.90
N TYR A 264 20.35 -17.57 10.27
CA TYR A 264 20.80 -18.70 9.45
C TYR A 264 20.91 -19.97 10.29
N LYS A 265 20.45 -21.11 9.75
CA LYS A 265 20.51 -22.43 10.41
C LYS A 265 20.79 -23.55 9.40
N ASN A 266 21.43 -24.64 9.85
CA ASN A 266 21.78 -25.84 9.06
C ASN A 266 22.55 -25.57 7.74
N CYS A 267 23.27 -24.46 7.64
CA CYS A 267 23.86 -24.00 6.39
C CYS A 267 25.26 -23.41 6.55
N TRP A 268 25.99 -23.37 5.44
CA TRP A 268 27.25 -22.65 5.31
C TRP A 268 27.01 -21.14 5.18
N GLN A 269 27.86 -20.34 5.80
CA GLN A 269 27.90 -18.89 5.66
C GLN A 269 29.34 -18.42 5.48
N THR A 270 29.55 -17.34 4.72
CA THR A 270 30.87 -16.74 4.49
C THR A 270 30.82 -15.26 4.85
N TRP A 271 31.56 -14.87 5.88
CA TRP A 271 31.58 -13.50 6.43
C TRP A 271 33.03 -13.04 6.58
N ASN A 272 33.35 -11.85 6.06
CA ASN A 272 34.71 -11.28 6.04
C ASN A 272 35.78 -12.28 5.53
N GLY A 273 35.45 -13.04 4.47
CA GLY A 273 36.30 -14.07 3.87
C GLY A 273 36.40 -15.39 4.66
N LYS A 274 35.95 -15.43 5.92
CA LYS A 274 35.96 -16.64 6.75
C LYS A 274 34.67 -17.45 6.56
N LYS A 275 34.77 -18.79 6.63
CA LYS A 275 33.63 -19.71 6.54
C LYS A 275 33.15 -20.15 7.93
N TYR A 276 31.84 -20.25 8.05
CA TYR A 276 31.09 -20.68 9.23
C TYR A 276 30.04 -21.72 8.82
N TYR A 277 29.63 -22.60 9.74
CA TYR A 277 28.45 -23.45 9.56
C TYR A 277 27.56 -23.34 10.79
N LEU A 278 26.25 -23.31 10.57
CA LEU A 278 25.24 -23.06 11.60
C LEU A 278 24.51 -24.35 12.00
N HIS A 279 24.35 -24.57 13.30
CA HIS A 279 23.43 -25.56 13.90
C HIS A 279 21.96 -25.22 13.57
N ASP A 280 21.02 -26.12 13.89
CA ASP A 280 19.58 -25.87 13.68
C ASP A 280 19.04 -24.70 14.54
N ASN A 281 19.60 -24.53 15.75
CA ASN A 281 19.30 -23.37 16.59
C ASN A 281 19.94 -22.06 16.07
N GLY A 282 20.70 -22.09 14.98
CA GLY A 282 21.36 -20.97 14.34
C GLY A 282 22.67 -20.51 14.98
N ALA A 283 23.17 -21.18 16.02
CA ALA A 283 24.50 -20.93 16.56
C ALA A 283 25.58 -21.50 15.63
N ALA A 284 26.67 -20.77 15.44
CA ALA A 284 27.81 -21.24 14.68
C ALA A 284 28.55 -22.37 15.43
N TYR A 285 29.01 -23.37 14.67
CA TYR A 285 29.86 -24.45 15.18
C TYR A 285 31.11 -23.86 15.86
N GLN A 286 31.56 -24.44 16.98
CA GLN A 286 32.67 -23.89 17.77
C GLN A 286 33.41 -24.96 18.58
N ASN A 287 34.72 -25.10 18.39
CA ASN A 287 35.56 -26.15 18.99
C ASN A 287 34.99 -27.57 18.78
N GLU A 288 34.40 -27.83 17.61
CA GLU A 288 33.68 -29.05 17.30
C GLU A 288 33.77 -29.47 15.83
N TRP A 289 33.39 -30.72 15.56
CA TRP A 289 33.45 -31.35 14.24
C TRP A 289 32.09 -31.36 13.54
N LEU A 290 32.05 -30.90 12.29
CA LEU A 290 30.93 -31.11 11.36
C LEU A 290 31.24 -32.27 10.41
N LYS A 291 30.28 -33.19 10.23
CA LYS A 291 30.29 -34.14 9.10
C LYS A 291 29.20 -33.75 8.10
N THR A 292 29.56 -33.42 6.87
CA THR A 292 28.60 -33.14 5.80
C THR A 292 29.17 -33.47 4.42
N GLY A 293 28.33 -33.91 3.48
CA GLY A 293 28.80 -34.38 2.16
C GLY A 293 29.83 -35.52 2.22
N GLY A 294 29.76 -36.38 3.24
CA GLY A 294 30.74 -37.44 3.53
C GLY A 294 32.07 -36.95 4.15
N LYS A 295 32.34 -35.64 4.11
CA LYS A 295 33.58 -34.99 4.57
C LYS A 295 33.46 -34.50 6.01
N TRP A 296 34.60 -34.36 6.67
CA TRP A 296 34.73 -33.80 8.02
C TRP A 296 35.39 -32.42 7.97
N TYR A 297 34.87 -31.48 8.75
CA TYR A 297 35.35 -30.10 8.88
C TYR A 297 35.43 -29.73 10.37
N TRP A 298 36.48 -28.99 10.76
CA TRP A 298 36.66 -28.53 12.14
C TRP A 298 36.41 -27.03 12.27
N PHE A 299 35.72 -26.64 13.34
CA PHE A 299 35.46 -25.25 13.67
C PHE A 299 36.23 -24.84 14.92
N GLN A 300 36.93 -23.71 14.81
CA GLN A 300 37.83 -23.18 15.84
C GLN A 300 37.07 -22.45 16.97
N ALA A 301 37.80 -21.91 17.94
CA ALA A 301 37.22 -21.18 19.07
C ALA A 301 36.50 -19.88 18.67
N ASP A 302 36.90 -19.24 17.56
CA ASP A 302 36.23 -18.08 16.96
C ASP A 302 35.08 -18.48 16.00
N SER A 303 34.63 -19.74 16.07
CA SER A 303 33.63 -20.37 15.20
C SER A 303 34.00 -20.48 13.72
N THR A 304 35.26 -20.25 13.35
CA THR A 304 35.66 -20.29 11.93
C THR A 304 36.11 -21.68 11.51
N MET A 305 35.81 -22.07 10.27
CA MET A 305 36.28 -23.31 9.68
C MET A 305 37.80 -23.26 9.52
N ALA A 306 38.50 -24.25 10.07
CA ALA A 306 39.94 -24.42 9.87
C ALA A 306 40.26 -24.77 8.41
N VAL A 307 41.32 -24.20 7.85
CA VAL A 307 41.82 -24.45 6.48
C VAL A 307 43.34 -24.45 6.47
N ASN A 308 43.97 -25.29 5.64
CA ASN A 308 45.43 -25.39 5.46
C ASN A 308 46.23 -25.39 6.79
N THR A 309 45.76 -26.13 7.80
CA THR A 309 46.28 -26.03 9.17
C THR A 309 46.18 -27.36 9.92
N SER A 310 46.81 -27.42 11.09
CA SER A 310 46.79 -28.55 12.02
C SER A 310 46.39 -28.11 13.42
N PHE A 311 45.77 -29.03 14.18
CA PHE A 311 45.27 -28.76 15.53
C PHE A 311 45.12 -30.06 16.33
N THR A 312 45.19 -29.95 17.65
CA THR A 312 45.02 -31.08 18.57
C THR A 312 43.61 -31.11 19.15
N TYR A 313 42.92 -32.25 19.06
CA TYR A 313 41.64 -32.50 19.71
C TYR A 313 41.66 -33.88 20.38
N LYS A 314 41.27 -33.96 21.66
CA LYS A 314 41.28 -35.20 22.47
C LYS A 314 42.60 -36.00 22.31
N ASP A 315 43.72 -35.34 22.59
CA ASP A 315 45.12 -35.83 22.48
C ASP A 315 45.57 -36.33 21.08
N ASN A 316 44.82 -36.03 20.02
CA ASN A 316 45.18 -36.43 18.66
C ASN A 316 45.36 -35.20 17.76
N LEU A 317 46.45 -35.19 16.99
CA LEU A 317 46.77 -34.17 16.01
C LEU A 317 46.03 -34.48 14.69
N TYR A 318 45.28 -33.50 14.18
CA TYR A 318 44.56 -33.55 12.91
C TYR A 318 45.11 -32.50 11.95
N PHE A 319 44.87 -32.71 10.65
CA PHE A 319 45.22 -31.79 9.57
C PHE A 319 44.01 -31.59 8.65
N VAL A 320 43.83 -30.37 8.13
CA VAL A 320 42.77 -30.02 7.16
C VAL A 320 43.37 -29.35 5.92
N ASP A 321 42.78 -29.63 4.75
CA ASP A 321 43.19 -29.06 3.46
C ASP A 321 42.73 -27.59 3.27
N GLY A 322 43.01 -27.00 2.11
CA GLY A 322 42.59 -25.64 1.77
C GLY A 322 41.07 -25.45 1.62
N ASN A 323 40.31 -26.54 1.54
CA ASN A 323 38.84 -26.56 1.54
C ASN A 323 38.27 -26.82 2.95
N GLY A 324 39.13 -27.01 3.96
CA GLY A 324 38.79 -27.36 5.34
C GLY A 324 38.47 -28.82 5.58
N VAL A 325 38.72 -29.69 4.60
CA VAL A 325 38.46 -31.13 4.65
C VAL A 325 39.56 -31.82 5.45
N MET A 326 39.15 -32.58 6.47
CA MET A 326 40.07 -33.42 7.25
C MET A 326 40.80 -34.43 6.36
N LEU A 327 42.13 -34.45 6.47
CA LEU A 327 42.96 -35.48 5.84
C LEU A 327 42.72 -36.85 6.49
N SER A 328 42.80 -37.93 5.71
CA SER A 328 42.72 -39.30 6.24
C SER A 328 43.44 -40.30 5.33
N GLY A 329 44.02 -41.33 5.94
CA GLY A 329 44.68 -42.45 5.23
C GLY A 329 45.86 -42.06 4.34
N CYS A 330 46.54 -40.94 4.61
CA CYS A 330 47.49 -40.31 3.68
C CYS A 330 48.73 -39.74 4.38
N TRP A 331 49.77 -39.45 3.59
CA TRP A 331 50.94 -38.71 4.04
C TRP A 331 50.70 -37.20 4.01
N LYS A 332 51.24 -36.49 4.99
CA LYS A 332 51.27 -35.03 5.07
C LYS A 332 52.70 -34.60 5.42
N GLU A 333 53.22 -33.60 4.70
CA GLU A 333 54.51 -32.99 4.98
C GLU A 333 54.32 -31.51 5.36
N GLU A 334 55.07 -31.04 6.36
CA GLU A 334 55.00 -29.68 6.89
C GLU A 334 56.34 -29.30 7.53
N ASN A 335 56.95 -28.20 7.10
CA ASN A 335 58.25 -27.71 7.60
C ASN A 335 59.37 -28.79 7.60
N GLY A 336 59.40 -29.63 6.56
CA GLY A 336 60.35 -30.75 6.42
C GLY A 336 60.05 -31.97 7.30
N ALA A 337 59.01 -31.93 8.13
CA ALA A 337 58.54 -33.06 8.92
C ALA A 337 57.44 -33.83 8.18
N LYS A 338 57.55 -35.16 8.17
CA LYS A 338 56.53 -36.06 7.61
C LYS A 338 55.65 -36.66 8.70
N TYR A 339 54.37 -36.73 8.41
CA TYR A 339 53.31 -37.28 9.25
C TYR A 339 52.50 -38.27 8.40
N TYR A 340 51.99 -39.33 9.02
CA TYR A 340 50.98 -40.19 8.39
C TYR A 340 49.67 -40.08 9.14
N ILE A 341 48.60 -39.78 8.39
CA ILE A 341 47.27 -39.53 8.91
C ILE A 341 46.49 -40.83 8.84
N ARG A 342 45.97 -41.31 9.97
CA ARG A 342 45.26 -42.59 10.04
C ARG A 342 43.92 -42.50 9.29
N SER A 343 43.31 -43.64 8.95
CA SER A 343 42.07 -43.70 8.17
C SER A 343 40.89 -42.95 8.81
N TRP A 344 40.93 -42.72 10.13
CA TRP A 344 39.94 -41.95 10.89
C TRP A 344 40.32 -40.48 11.12
N GLY A 345 41.49 -40.03 10.69
CA GLY A 345 41.89 -38.61 10.64
C GLY A 345 42.99 -38.15 11.61
N GLY A 346 43.29 -38.89 12.67
CA GLY A 346 44.38 -38.54 13.59
C GLY A 346 45.75 -39.00 13.09
N ALA A 347 46.77 -38.14 13.15
CA ALA A 347 48.16 -38.49 12.86
C ALA A 347 48.65 -39.65 13.75
N CYS A 348 49.57 -40.48 13.24
CA CYS A 348 50.25 -41.49 14.06
C CYS A 348 51.08 -40.83 15.17
N LYS A 349 50.95 -41.34 16.40
CA LYS A 349 51.60 -40.84 17.62
C LYS A 349 52.13 -42.04 18.42
N ASP A 350 53.39 -41.96 18.87
CA ASP A 350 54.08 -42.95 19.72
C ASP A 350 54.00 -44.42 19.23
N MET A 351 53.93 -44.64 17.91
CA MET A 351 53.59 -45.95 17.34
C MET A 351 54.37 -46.32 16.08
N GLN A 352 54.55 -47.62 15.86
CA GLN A 352 54.86 -48.16 14.53
C GLN A 352 53.57 -48.20 13.67
N MET A 353 53.70 -47.96 12.38
CA MET A 353 52.62 -48.12 11.40
C MET A 353 53.16 -48.74 10.10
N LYS A 354 52.43 -49.70 9.53
CA LYS A 354 52.75 -50.30 8.22
C LYS A 354 51.96 -49.60 7.12
N ILE A 355 52.68 -49.00 6.16
CA ILE A 355 52.15 -48.13 5.10
C ILE A 355 52.74 -48.61 3.78
N SER A 356 51.89 -49.00 2.82
CA SER A 356 52.31 -49.53 1.51
C SER A 356 53.42 -50.59 1.59
N GLY A 357 53.27 -51.54 2.54
CA GLY A 357 54.22 -52.64 2.76
C GLY A 357 55.39 -52.33 3.70
N LYS A 358 55.86 -51.08 3.78
CA LYS A 358 56.95 -50.64 4.67
C LYS A 358 56.45 -50.30 6.07
N THR A 359 57.27 -50.54 7.11
CA THR A 359 56.98 -50.12 8.49
C THR A 359 57.72 -48.83 8.82
N TYR A 360 57.05 -47.89 9.47
CA TYR A 360 57.57 -46.59 9.90
C TYR A 360 57.29 -46.39 11.40
N TYR A 361 58.01 -45.49 12.08
CA TYR A 361 57.72 -45.10 13.46
C TYR A 361 57.48 -43.60 13.58
N PHE A 362 56.51 -43.22 14.41
CA PHE A 362 56.10 -41.85 14.67
C PHE A 362 56.20 -41.58 16.17
N ARG A 363 56.87 -40.48 16.55
CA ARG A 363 57.12 -40.10 17.96
C ARG A 363 55.90 -39.41 18.59
N SER A 364 56.07 -38.93 19.82
CA SER A 364 55.05 -38.20 20.60
C SER A 364 54.66 -36.86 19.98
N ASP A 365 55.55 -36.26 19.20
CA ASP A 365 55.30 -35.07 18.37
C ASP A 365 54.67 -35.40 17.01
N CYS A 366 54.17 -36.63 16.84
CA CYS A 366 53.58 -37.21 15.63
C CYS A 366 54.51 -37.26 14.39
N LYS A 367 55.78 -36.83 14.49
CA LYS A 367 56.71 -36.82 13.37
C LYS A 367 57.29 -38.20 13.11
N MET A 368 57.40 -38.54 11.83
CA MET A 368 58.11 -39.73 11.35
C MET A 368 59.59 -39.66 11.71
N VAL A 369 60.15 -40.78 12.16
CA VAL A 369 61.58 -40.93 12.41
C VAL A 369 62.33 -41.21 11.11
N THR A 370 63.50 -40.58 10.95
CA THR A 370 64.45 -40.82 9.84
C THR A 370 65.88 -40.89 10.38
N ASP A 371 66.71 -41.74 9.74
CA ASP A 371 68.15 -41.93 10.00
C ASP A 371 68.52 -42.18 11.49
N GLN A 372 67.63 -42.86 12.22
CA GLN A 372 67.68 -42.98 13.69
C GLN A 372 67.24 -44.37 14.18
N THR A 373 67.77 -44.77 15.34
CA THR A 373 67.34 -45.99 16.05
C THR A 373 66.39 -45.64 17.19
N VAL A 374 65.22 -46.29 17.25
CA VAL A 374 64.23 -46.16 18.33
C VAL A 374 63.76 -47.56 18.73
N ASN A 375 63.72 -47.83 20.04
CA ASN A 375 63.30 -49.12 20.61
C ASN A 375 63.97 -50.33 19.92
N GLY A 376 65.31 -50.28 19.78
CA GLY A 376 66.13 -51.30 19.11
C GLY A 376 66.02 -51.35 17.58
N ASN A 377 65.03 -50.68 16.99
CA ASN A 377 64.72 -50.71 15.56
C ASN A 377 65.34 -49.50 14.84
N TYR A 378 65.96 -49.70 13.68
CA TYR A 378 66.55 -48.60 12.89
C TYR A 378 65.64 -48.20 11.73
N TYR A 379 65.42 -46.90 11.58
CA TYR A 379 64.62 -46.29 10.52
C TYR A 379 65.55 -45.52 9.59
N GLY A 380 65.53 -45.85 8.30
CA GLY A 380 66.44 -45.29 7.30
C GLY A 380 66.18 -43.82 6.97
N LYS A 381 66.91 -43.28 5.99
CA LYS A 381 66.73 -41.89 5.51
C LYS A 381 65.37 -41.66 4.84
N ASP A 382 64.72 -42.71 4.35
CA ASP A 382 63.33 -42.68 3.87
C ASP A 382 62.29 -42.92 5.00
N GLY A 383 62.75 -43.14 6.23
CA GLY A 383 61.94 -43.44 7.41
C GLY A 383 61.51 -44.90 7.56
N ALA A 384 61.84 -45.76 6.59
CA ALA A 384 61.43 -47.15 6.63
C ALA A 384 62.30 -47.96 7.61
N LEU A 385 61.66 -48.87 8.35
CA LEU A 385 62.32 -49.88 9.16
C LEU A 385 63.24 -50.74 8.27
N THR A 386 64.53 -50.74 8.61
CA THR A 386 65.56 -51.42 7.84
C THR A 386 66.73 -51.84 8.73
N THR A 387 67.64 -52.68 8.25
CA THR A 387 68.89 -52.95 8.95
C THR A 387 69.78 -51.72 8.91
N LYS A 388 70.42 -51.39 10.05
CA LYS A 388 71.34 -50.24 10.12
C LYS A 388 72.52 -50.49 9.17
N PRO A 389 72.80 -49.62 8.19
CA PRO A 389 73.91 -49.82 7.28
C PRO A 389 75.24 -49.91 8.01
N ALA A 390 76.05 -50.93 7.70
CA ALA A 390 77.47 -50.89 7.99
C ALA A 390 78.10 -49.75 7.18
N ALA A 391 78.94 -48.94 7.81
CA ALA A 391 79.62 -47.84 7.12
C ALA A 391 80.51 -48.41 6.00
N LYS A 392 80.27 -47.99 4.76
CA LYS A 392 80.96 -48.50 3.56
C LYS A 392 81.29 -47.36 2.58
N PRO A 393 82.42 -47.41 1.85
CA PRO A 393 82.84 -46.33 0.95
C PRO A 393 81.90 -46.04 -0.23
N THR A 394 82.06 -44.85 -0.81
CA THR A 394 81.22 -44.25 -1.86
C THR A 394 81.78 -44.49 -3.26
N GLU A 395 80.95 -44.90 -4.22
CA GLU A 395 81.16 -44.74 -5.69
C GLU A 395 79.80 -44.64 -6.45
N THR A 396 79.84 -44.58 -7.79
CA THR A 396 78.95 -43.77 -8.67
C THR A 396 77.98 -44.61 -9.56
N PRO A 397 76.76 -44.13 -9.92
CA PRO A 397 75.71 -44.95 -10.58
C PRO A 397 75.55 -44.80 -12.11
N LYS A 398 74.84 -45.76 -12.75
CA LYS A 398 74.22 -45.64 -14.09
C LYS A 398 72.86 -46.44 -14.20
N PRO A 399 72.01 -46.22 -15.22
CA PRO A 399 70.56 -46.54 -15.18
C PRO A 399 70.05 -47.63 -16.16
N THR A 400 68.76 -47.99 -16.06
CA THR A 400 68.04 -48.88 -17.01
C THR A 400 66.54 -48.56 -17.19
N GLU A 401 66.19 -48.00 -18.36
CA GLU A 401 65.01 -48.24 -19.24
C GLU A 401 63.51 -48.22 -18.78
N THR A 402 62.61 -48.34 -19.79
CA THR A 402 61.20 -47.88 -19.79
C THR A 402 60.26 -48.85 -20.53
N PRO A 403 59.05 -49.20 -20.01
CA PRO A 403 58.03 -50.00 -20.73
C PRO A 403 57.02 -49.20 -21.59
N LYS A 404 56.26 -49.91 -22.45
CA LYS A 404 55.33 -49.39 -23.48
C LYS A 404 53.86 -49.89 -23.23
N PRO A 405 52.79 -49.17 -23.65
CA PRO A 405 51.40 -49.45 -23.23
C PRO A 405 50.56 -50.36 -24.18
N THR A 406 49.30 -50.63 -23.78
CA THR A 406 48.31 -51.53 -24.43
C THR A 406 46.90 -50.87 -24.51
N GLU A 407 45.97 -51.42 -25.30
CA GLU A 407 44.83 -50.71 -25.96
C GLU A 407 43.39 -50.96 -25.40
N THR A 408 42.35 -50.55 -26.16
CA THR A 408 40.92 -50.43 -25.74
C THR A 408 39.92 -50.82 -26.86
N PRO A 409 38.79 -51.51 -26.57
CA PRO A 409 37.66 -51.71 -27.51
C PRO A 409 36.30 -51.05 -27.11
N LYS A 410 35.25 -51.19 -27.97
CA LYS A 410 33.95 -50.46 -27.97
C LYS A 410 32.68 -51.31 -27.64
N PRO A 411 31.46 -50.71 -27.49
CA PRO A 411 30.22 -51.36 -26.99
C PRO A 411 29.15 -51.72 -28.06
N THR A 412 27.97 -52.22 -27.62
CA THR A 412 26.84 -52.78 -28.43
C THR A 412 25.44 -52.26 -27.98
N GLU A 413 24.33 -52.65 -28.65
CA GLU A 413 23.09 -51.84 -28.88
C GLU A 413 21.76 -52.25 -28.16
N THR A 414 20.58 -51.93 -28.73
CA THR A 414 19.23 -51.83 -28.10
C THR A 414 18.05 -52.29 -29.01
N PRO A 415 16.93 -52.84 -28.49
CA PRO A 415 15.68 -53.10 -29.26
C PRO A 415 14.37 -52.42 -28.72
N LYS A 416 13.24 -52.54 -29.47
CA LYS A 416 11.90 -51.90 -29.26
C LYS A 416 10.76 -52.70 -30.00
N PRO A 417 9.52 -52.19 -30.21
CA PRO A 417 8.26 -52.21 -29.40
C PRO A 417 7.16 -53.27 -29.81
N THR A 418 5.98 -53.25 -29.15
CA THR A 418 4.68 -53.82 -29.63
C THR A 418 3.44 -53.02 -29.10
N GLU A 419 2.21 -53.25 -29.59
CA GLU A 419 1.02 -52.37 -29.46
C GLU A 419 -0.30 -52.99 -28.86
N THR A 420 -1.42 -52.23 -28.93
CA THR A 420 -2.74 -52.30 -28.23
C THR A 420 -3.87 -53.08 -28.94
N PRO A 421 -5.03 -53.35 -28.29
CA PRO A 421 -6.36 -53.15 -28.95
C PRO A 421 -7.55 -52.68 -28.05
N LYS A 422 -8.73 -52.42 -28.68
CA LYS A 422 -10.08 -52.03 -28.14
C LYS A 422 -11.21 -52.89 -28.81
N PRO A 423 -12.58 -52.78 -28.65
CA PRO A 423 -13.47 -51.63 -28.32
C PRO A 423 -14.23 -51.76 -26.95
N THR A 424 -15.56 -51.70 -26.66
CA THR A 424 -16.88 -51.67 -27.37
C THR A 424 -17.88 -50.73 -26.62
N GLU A 425 -19.23 -50.87 -26.74
CA GLU A 425 -20.23 -49.81 -26.43
C GLU A 425 -21.59 -50.23 -25.77
N THR A 426 -22.49 -49.23 -25.64
CA THR A 426 -23.81 -49.05 -24.96
C THR A 426 -25.01 -49.88 -25.47
N PRO A 427 -26.19 -49.85 -24.77
CA PRO A 427 -27.41 -49.22 -25.37
C PRO A 427 -28.42 -48.54 -24.39
N LYS A 428 -29.47 -47.86 -24.92
CA LYS A 428 -30.56 -47.14 -24.18
C LYS A 428 -31.90 -47.04 -24.96
N PRO A 429 -33.06 -47.35 -24.32
CA PRO A 429 -34.32 -46.54 -24.38
C PRO A 429 -34.92 -46.38 -22.95
N THR A 430 -36.18 -46.06 -22.58
CA THR A 430 -37.50 -45.79 -23.25
C THR A 430 -38.33 -44.77 -22.39
N GLU A 431 -39.67 -44.65 -22.54
CA GLU A 431 -40.52 -43.57 -21.93
C GLU A 431 -41.93 -44.00 -21.39
N THR A 432 -42.55 -43.05 -20.66
CA THR A 432 -43.97 -42.72 -20.27
C THR A 432 -45.19 -43.58 -20.67
N PRO A 433 -46.26 -43.65 -19.82
CA PRO A 433 -47.63 -43.21 -20.26
C PRO A 433 -48.56 -42.57 -19.17
N LYS A 434 -49.84 -42.29 -19.54
CA LYS A 434 -50.96 -41.58 -18.83
C LYS A 434 -52.35 -42.02 -19.46
N PRO A 435 -53.59 -41.50 -19.17
CA PRO A 435 -54.14 -40.48 -18.23
C PRO A 435 -55.50 -40.90 -17.52
N THR A 436 -56.40 -39.93 -17.23
CA THR A 436 -57.89 -40.04 -16.92
C THR A 436 -58.32 -40.64 -15.55
N GLU A 437 -59.56 -40.55 -15.01
CA GLU A 437 -60.92 -40.07 -15.45
C GLU A 437 -61.59 -39.04 -14.46
N THR A 438 -62.91 -38.75 -14.60
CA THR A 438 -63.69 -37.66 -13.93
C THR A 438 -65.16 -38.03 -13.60
N PRO A 439 -65.82 -37.49 -12.54
CA PRO A 439 -67.30 -37.42 -12.41
C PRO A 439 -67.91 -35.98 -12.31
N LYS A 440 -69.25 -35.88 -12.33
CA LYS A 440 -70.09 -34.68 -12.64
C LYS A 440 -71.52 -34.85 -12.01
N PRO A 441 -72.42 -33.84 -11.81
CA PRO A 441 -72.34 -32.38 -11.56
C PRO A 441 -73.10 -31.93 -10.27
N THR A 442 -73.17 -30.62 -9.97
CA THR A 442 -74.26 -29.97 -9.18
C THR A 442 -74.47 -28.51 -9.65
N GLU A 443 -75.69 -27.98 -9.62
CA GLU A 443 -75.99 -26.62 -10.11
C GLU A 443 -75.80 -25.49 -9.07
N THR A 444 -74.87 -24.59 -9.40
CA THR A 444 -75.14 -23.15 -9.59
C THR A 444 -75.86 -22.35 -8.49
N PRO A 445 -75.13 -21.90 -7.44
CA PRO A 445 -75.10 -20.46 -7.17
C PRO A 445 -74.52 -19.73 -8.40
N ALA A 446 -74.91 -18.48 -8.66
CA ALA A 446 -74.40 -17.73 -9.82
C ALA A 446 -72.85 -17.69 -9.78
N GLU A 447 -72.20 -18.41 -10.70
CA GLU A 447 -70.78 -18.74 -10.58
C GLU A 447 -69.95 -17.45 -10.72
N THR A 448 -69.18 -17.12 -9.67
CA THR A 448 -68.32 -15.93 -9.68
C THR A 448 -67.22 -16.12 -10.70
N VAL A 449 -67.38 -15.48 -11.86
CA VAL A 449 -66.41 -15.50 -12.94
C VAL A 449 -65.26 -14.59 -12.54
N TYR A 450 -64.22 -15.18 -11.95
CA TYR A 450 -63.02 -14.45 -11.59
C TYR A 450 -62.26 -13.96 -12.82
N ALA A 451 -61.61 -12.80 -12.68
CA ALA A 451 -60.64 -12.32 -13.66
C ALA A 451 -59.47 -13.33 -13.76
N THR A 452 -59.09 -13.68 -14.99
CA THR A 452 -57.98 -14.61 -15.29
C THR A 452 -56.85 -13.95 -16.08
N SER A 453 -57.09 -12.81 -16.75
CA SER A 453 -56.03 -11.97 -17.32
C SER A 453 -56.46 -10.51 -17.49
N VAL A 454 -55.46 -9.64 -17.69
CA VAL A 454 -55.62 -8.22 -18.02
C VAL A 454 -54.76 -7.89 -19.24
N THR A 455 -55.27 -7.06 -20.15
CA THR A 455 -54.48 -6.46 -21.23
C THR A 455 -54.48 -4.94 -21.11
N ILE A 456 -53.30 -4.32 -21.25
CA ILE A 456 -53.16 -2.85 -21.36
C ILE A 456 -53.04 -2.46 -22.84
N THR A 457 -53.65 -1.33 -23.21
CA THR A 457 -53.52 -0.68 -24.53
C THR A 457 -53.37 0.84 -24.34
N PRO A 458 -52.45 1.52 -25.05
CA PRO A 458 -51.36 0.98 -25.88
C PRO A 458 -50.32 0.22 -25.05
N ASN A 459 -49.55 -0.66 -25.70
CA ASN A 459 -48.59 -1.57 -25.06
C ASN A 459 -47.18 -1.55 -25.69
N SER A 460 -46.93 -0.61 -26.59
CA SER A 460 -45.68 -0.43 -27.32
C SER A 460 -45.54 1.03 -27.75
N ASN A 461 -44.29 1.47 -28.01
CA ASN A 461 -43.95 2.85 -28.37
C ASN A 461 -44.38 3.91 -27.32
N LEU A 462 -44.35 3.55 -26.03
CA LEU A 462 -44.72 4.41 -24.92
C LEU A 462 -43.53 5.28 -24.49
N GLU A 463 -43.35 6.43 -25.15
CA GLU A 463 -42.24 7.34 -24.90
C GLU A 463 -42.72 8.77 -24.66
N LEU A 464 -42.22 9.38 -23.57
CA LEU A 464 -42.52 10.74 -23.13
C LEU A 464 -41.21 11.53 -22.98
N THR A 465 -41.20 12.75 -23.49
CA THR A 465 -39.99 13.58 -23.71
C THR A 465 -40.01 14.92 -22.97
N GLU A 466 -41.13 15.27 -22.33
CA GLU A 466 -41.28 16.54 -21.60
C GLU A 466 -41.91 16.35 -20.21
N VAL A 467 -41.53 17.21 -19.26
CA VAL A 467 -42.13 17.23 -17.92
C VAL A 467 -43.51 17.89 -18.01
N GLY A 468 -44.53 17.28 -17.40
CA GLY A 468 -45.94 17.63 -17.57
C GLY A 468 -46.62 16.91 -18.74
N GLN A 469 -45.89 16.14 -19.57
CA GLN A 469 -46.50 15.33 -20.61
C GLN A 469 -47.29 14.16 -20.02
N THR A 470 -48.39 13.79 -20.68
CA THR A 470 -49.30 12.72 -20.25
C THR A 470 -49.46 11.61 -21.30
N LEU A 471 -49.86 10.43 -20.83
CA LEU A 471 -50.14 9.24 -21.63
C LEU A 471 -51.37 8.51 -21.07
N GLN A 472 -52.43 8.39 -21.85
CA GLN A 472 -53.59 7.58 -21.47
C GLN A 472 -53.31 6.10 -21.75
N LEU A 473 -53.47 5.27 -20.73
CA LEU A 473 -53.57 3.81 -20.85
C LEU A 473 -55.01 3.37 -20.58
N ALA A 474 -55.41 2.24 -21.17
CA ALA A 474 -56.67 1.57 -20.91
C ALA A 474 -56.41 0.10 -20.59
N ALA A 475 -57.17 -0.49 -19.66
CA ALA A 475 -57.04 -1.88 -19.25
C ALA A 475 -58.34 -2.65 -19.47
N THR A 476 -58.24 -3.83 -20.08
CA THR A 476 -59.37 -4.74 -20.33
C THR A 476 -59.19 -6.01 -19.50
N VAL A 477 -60.19 -6.36 -18.69
CA VAL A 477 -60.19 -7.55 -17.84
C VAL A 477 -60.91 -8.70 -18.54
N TYR A 478 -60.30 -9.88 -18.52
CA TYR A 478 -60.82 -11.11 -19.13
C TYR A 478 -61.03 -12.22 -18.07
N PRO A 479 -61.96 -13.17 -18.30
CA PRO A 479 -62.86 -13.26 -19.45
C PRO A 479 -63.90 -12.13 -19.46
N GLU A 480 -64.51 -11.85 -20.62
CA GLU A 480 -65.37 -10.65 -20.76
C GLU A 480 -66.64 -10.71 -19.88
N ASN A 481 -67.03 -11.88 -19.39
CA ASN A 481 -68.10 -12.06 -18.42
C ASN A 481 -67.64 -12.04 -16.94
N ALA A 482 -66.40 -11.61 -16.65
CA ALA A 482 -65.87 -11.52 -15.30
C ALA A 482 -66.77 -10.66 -14.38
N THR A 483 -67.08 -11.18 -13.20
CA THR A 483 -68.07 -10.61 -12.25
C THR A 483 -67.59 -9.29 -11.62
N ASN A 484 -66.28 -9.11 -11.47
CA ASN A 484 -65.68 -7.84 -11.10
C ASN A 484 -64.58 -7.48 -12.11
N LYS A 485 -64.75 -6.35 -12.81
CA LYS A 485 -63.81 -5.81 -13.81
C LYS A 485 -63.04 -4.58 -13.33
N ALA A 486 -63.17 -4.19 -12.06
CA ALA A 486 -62.45 -3.04 -11.54
C ALA A 486 -60.93 -3.28 -11.60
N VAL A 487 -60.21 -2.29 -12.10
CA VAL A 487 -58.75 -2.31 -12.24
C VAL A 487 -58.15 -1.34 -11.23
N LYS A 488 -57.10 -1.77 -10.54
CA LYS A 488 -56.25 -0.90 -9.73
C LYS A 488 -54.99 -0.56 -10.53
N TRP A 489 -54.79 0.72 -10.79
CA TRP A 489 -53.56 1.22 -11.40
C TRP A 489 -52.49 1.53 -10.35
N THR A 490 -51.23 1.27 -10.67
CA THR A 490 -50.06 1.66 -9.86
C THR A 490 -48.86 2.04 -10.74
N SER A 491 -47.98 2.88 -10.21
CA SER A 491 -46.67 3.23 -10.76
C SER A 491 -45.58 2.80 -9.77
N ASP A 492 -44.44 2.31 -10.25
CA ASP A 492 -43.28 1.97 -9.42
C ASP A 492 -42.48 3.20 -8.95
N ASP A 493 -42.46 4.27 -9.76
CA ASP A 493 -41.92 5.59 -9.40
C ASP A 493 -42.94 6.72 -9.64
N PRO A 494 -43.91 6.91 -8.72
CA PRO A 494 -44.91 7.97 -8.82
C PRO A 494 -44.35 9.38 -8.63
N GLU A 495 -43.11 9.55 -8.14
CA GLU A 495 -42.45 10.85 -8.07
C GLU A 495 -41.86 11.28 -9.42
N VAL A 496 -41.51 10.33 -10.29
CA VAL A 496 -41.13 10.58 -11.69
C VAL A 496 -42.37 10.63 -12.59
N ALA A 497 -43.24 9.62 -12.54
CA ALA A 497 -44.48 9.60 -13.30
C ALA A 497 -45.60 8.86 -12.56
N SER A 498 -46.66 9.58 -12.17
CA SER A 498 -47.83 9.00 -11.50
C SER A 498 -48.85 8.51 -12.51
N VAL A 499 -49.60 7.46 -12.18
CA VAL A 499 -50.83 7.05 -12.88
C VAL A 499 -52.05 7.31 -11.99
N ASP A 500 -53.16 7.77 -12.57
CA ASP A 500 -54.42 7.96 -11.85
C ASP A 500 -55.32 6.70 -11.87
N GLU A 501 -56.50 6.78 -11.23
CA GLU A 501 -57.47 5.67 -11.21
C GLU A 501 -58.06 5.30 -12.58
N ASN A 502 -57.91 6.17 -13.58
CA ASN A 502 -58.40 5.98 -14.95
C ASN A 502 -57.30 5.47 -15.91
N GLY A 503 -56.06 5.34 -15.46
CA GLY A 503 -54.91 4.93 -16.28
C GLY A 503 -54.19 6.08 -16.99
N LEU A 504 -54.43 7.34 -16.62
CA LEU A 504 -53.71 8.50 -17.15
C LEU A 504 -52.37 8.67 -16.42
N VAL A 505 -51.28 8.43 -17.14
CA VAL A 505 -49.90 8.62 -16.68
C VAL A 505 -49.49 10.08 -16.89
N THR A 506 -48.82 10.69 -15.92
CA THR A 506 -48.34 12.10 -15.96
C THR A 506 -46.90 12.19 -15.46
N VAL A 507 -46.01 12.83 -16.23
CA VAL A 507 -44.58 13.01 -15.86
C VAL A 507 -44.38 14.24 -14.98
N HIS A 508 -43.76 14.08 -13.82
CA HIS A 508 -43.49 15.15 -12.86
C HIS A 508 -42.03 15.60 -12.81
N LYS A 509 -41.07 14.75 -13.18
CA LYS A 509 -39.62 15.02 -13.04
C LYS A 509 -38.81 14.42 -14.19
N LYS A 510 -37.61 14.98 -14.43
CA LYS A 510 -36.57 14.37 -15.30
C LYS A 510 -36.06 13.08 -14.65
N ASN A 511 -35.91 12.00 -15.42
CA ASN A 511 -35.35 10.72 -14.94
C ASN A 511 -34.27 10.15 -15.88
N GLY A 512 -33.44 11.00 -16.48
CA GLY A 512 -32.20 10.60 -17.16
C GLY A 512 -32.37 9.52 -18.25
N MET A 513 -33.48 9.55 -19.00
CA MET A 513 -33.82 8.58 -20.07
C MET A 513 -34.18 7.16 -19.61
N ARG A 514 -34.61 6.97 -18.35
CA ARG A 514 -35.07 5.67 -17.80
C ARG A 514 -36.55 5.37 -18.11
N LYS A 515 -37.00 4.17 -17.73
CA LYS A 515 -38.40 3.71 -17.79
C LYS A 515 -39.09 3.82 -16.42
N VAL A 516 -40.41 3.86 -16.44
CA VAL A 516 -41.32 3.71 -15.28
C VAL A 516 -42.31 2.58 -15.61
N ILE A 517 -42.59 1.69 -14.66
CA ILE A 517 -43.49 0.54 -14.83
C ILE A 517 -44.88 0.92 -14.34
N ILE A 518 -45.86 0.92 -15.26
CA ILE A 518 -47.25 1.19 -14.95
C ILE A 518 -48.05 -0.12 -15.00
N SER A 519 -48.65 -0.49 -13.88
CA SER A 519 -49.33 -1.79 -13.69
C SER A 519 -50.83 -1.63 -13.47
N ALA A 520 -51.60 -2.58 -14.01
CA ALA A 520 -53.05 -2.68 -13.95
C ALA A 520 -53.46 -4.06 -13.39
N ASP A 521 -53.95 -4.08 -12.14
CA ASP A 521 -54.35 -5.29 -11.44
C ASP A 521 -55.89 -5.43 -11.40
N ALA A 522 -56.43 -6.58 -11.81
CA ALA A 522 -57.86 -6.85 -11.71
C ALA A 522 -58.26 -7.19 -10.27
N MET A 523 -59.09 -6.34 -9.67
CA MET A 523 -59.66 -6.52 -8.32
C MET A 523 -60.68 -7.67 -8.23
N GLY A 524 -60.95 -8.35 -9.36
CA GLY A 524 -61.84 -9.50 -9.47
C GLY A 524 -61.13 -10.85 -9.57
N SER A 525 -59.83 -10.95 -9.23
CA SER A 525 -59.13 -12.24 -9.21
C SER A 525 -59.69 -13.19 -8.14
N LYS A 526 -59.36 -14.48 -8.25
CA LYS A 526 -59.74 -15.46 -7.22
C LYS A 526 -58.95 -15.17 -5.93
N PRO A 527 -59.59 -15.15 -4.73
CA PRO A 527 -58.92 -14.78 -3.47
C PRO A 527 -57.61 -15.52 -3.18
N ASP A 528 -57.55 -16.82 -3.48
CA ASP A 528 -56.38 -17.67 -3.25
C ASP A 528 -55.49 -17.84 -4.50
N GLY A 529 -55.83 -17.16 -5.61
CA GLY A 529 -55.19 -17.31 -6.92
C GLY A 529 -54.06 -16.33 -7.22
N GLY A 530 -53.79 -15.38 -6.31
CA GLY A 530 -52.81 -14.31 -6.51
C GLY A 530 -53.33 -13.10 -7.29
N VAL A 531 -52.42 -12.19 -7.62
CA VAL A 531 -52.72 -10.95 -8.36
C VAL A 531 -52.81 -11.27 -9.85
N VAL A 532 -53.96 -10.96 -10.46
CA VAL A 532 -54.17 -11.08 -11.91
C VAL A 532 -54.03 -9.68 -12.51
N GLY A 533 -52.82 -9.37 -12.99
CA GLY A 533 -52.48 -8.05 -13.48
C GLY A 533 -51.56 -8.08 -14.70
N ARG A 534 -51.33 -6.90 -15.27
CA ARG A 534 -50.40 -6.68 -16.38
C ARG A 534 -49.69 -5.34 -16.20
N TYR A 535 -48.48 -5.21 -16.73
CA TYR A 535 -47.75 -3.94 -16.75
C TYR A 535 -47.34 -3.55 -18.17
N VAL A 536 -47.01 -2.26 -18.32
CA VAL A 536 -46.31 -1.69 -19.47
C VAL A 536 -45.17 -0.80 -18.99
N GLU A 537 -44.13 -0.68 -19.80
CA GLU A 537 -42.98 0.19 -19.54
C GLU A 537 -43.17 1.51 -20.30
N VAL A 538 -43.13 2.65 -19.59
CA VAL A 538 -43.19 3.99 -20.19
C VAL A 538 -41.81 4.64 -20.09
N LYS A 539 -41.21 4.96 -21.23
CA LYS A 539 -39.85 5.53 -21.32
C LYS A 539 -39.90 7.05 -21.17
N ILE A 540 -39.22 7.58 -20.15
CA ILE A 540 -39.15 9.01 -19.84
C ILE A 540 -37.83 9.58 -20.40
N ASN A 541 -37.81 9.82 -21.72
CA ASN A 541 -36.63 10.21 -22.50
C ASN A 541 -36.27 11.70 -22.34
N ILE A 542 -36.11 12.14 -21.09
CA ILE A 542 -35.73 13.50 -20.73
C ILE A 542 -34.30 13.46 -20.16
N PRO A 543 -33.29 13.94 -20.90
CA PRO A 543 -31.92 13.99 -20.40
C PRO A 543 -31.74 15.10 -19.36
N TYR A 544 -30.79 14.90 -18.45
CA TYR A 544 -30.21 15.98 -17.66
C TYR A 544 -29.29 16.84 -18.54
N THR A 545 -29.15 18.13 -18.25
CA THR A 545 -28.11 18.95 -18.89
C THR A 545 -26.73 18.53 -18.39
N ASN A 546 -25.66 18.93 -19.10
CA ASN A 546 -24.30 18.63 -18.68
C ASN A 546 -23.95 19.23 -17.30
N GLU A 547 -24.63 20.30 -16.89
CA GLU A 547 -24.43 21.00 -15.61
C GLU A 547 -25.30 20.39 -14.49
N GLU A 548 -26.42 19.74 -14.82
CA GLU A 548 -27.21 18.93 -13.89
C GLU A 548 -26.58 17.55 -13.65
N ALA A 549 -25.97 16.96 -14.69
CA ALA A 549 -25.36 15.63 -14.64
C ALA A 549 -23.96 15.61 -14.00
N LEU A 550 -23.31 16.77 -13.85
CA LEU A 550 -21.98 16.90 -13.26
C LEU A 550 -22.03 17.79 -12.02
N GLY A 551 -22.13 17.18 -10.84
CA GLY A 551 -21.88 17.83 -9.55
C GLY A 551 -20.41 18.23 -9.30
N MET A 552 -19.65 18.48 -10.37
CA MET A 552 -18.29 19.06 -10.33
C MET A 552 -18.40 20.56 -10.55
N THR A 553 -17.72 21.33 -9.71
CA THR A 553 -17.84 22.79 -9.75
C THR A 553 -16.88 23.40 -10.77
N VAL A 554 -17.15 24.64 -11.20
CA VAL A 554 -16.25 25.41 -12.10
C VAL A 554 -14.80 25.45 -11.56
N TYR A 555 -14.66 25.47 -10.23
CA TYR A 555 -13.39 25.40 -9.51
C TYR A 555 -12.54 24.17 -9.88
N ASP A 556 -13.16 23.02 -10.16
CA ASP A 556 -12.46 21.76 -10.43
C ASP A 556 -11.83 21.74 -11.83
N GLN A 557 -12.48 22.39 -12.81
CA GLN A 557 -11.90 22.65 -14.13
C GLN A 557 -10.78 23.71 -14.04
N GLU A 558 -10.99 24.78 -13.26
CA GLU A 558 -9.95 25.79 -13.02
C GLU A 558 -8.69 25.19 -12.38
N VAL A 559 -8.84 24.34 -11.35
CA VAL A 559 -7.72 23.66 -10.68
C VAL A 559 -7.02 22.72 -11.66
N SER A 560 -7.76 21.95 -12.46
CA SER A 560 -7.20 21.04 -13.47
C SER A 560 -6.39 21.80 -14.53
N ARG A 561 -6.90 22.94 -15.01
CA ARG A 561 -6.17 23.79 -15.97
C ARG A 561 -4.94 24.46 -15.33
N LYS A 562 -5.06 25.01 -14.12
CA LYS A 562 -3.92 25.61 -13.37
C LYS A 562 -2.79 24.60 -13.15
N ILE A 563 -3.10 23.33 -12.90
CA ILE A 563 -2.09 22.26 -12.80
C ILE A 563 -1.42 21.98 -14.16
N PHE A 564 -2.19 21.92 -15.25
CA PHE A 564 -1.64 21.78 -16.60
C PHE A 564 -0.73 22.95 -16.97
N ASP A 565 -1.16 24.19 -16.75
CA ASP A 565 -0.40 25.40 -17.06
C ASP A 565 0.92 25.46 -16.29
N LEU A 566 0.91 25.14 -14.98
CA LEU A 566 2.13 25.03 -14.16
C LEU A 566 3.11 23.97 -14.67
N VAL A 567 2.61 22.78 -15.04
CA VAL A 567 3.45 21.72 -15.61
C VAL A 567 4.01 22.15 -16.99
N ASN A 568 3.25 22.93 -17.76
CA ASN A 568 3.68 23.46 -19.05
C ASN A 568 4.75 24.56 -18.89
N GLU A 569 4.63 25.41 -17.87
CA GLU A 569 5.58 26.50 -17.58
C GLU A 569 6.99 25.98 -17.24
N GLU A 570 7.09 24.98 -16.34
CA GLU A 570 8.38 24.35 -16.03
C GLU A 570 8.97 23.62 -17.24
N ARG A 571 8.13 22.93 -18.02
CA ARG A 571 8.55 22.21 -19.24
C ARG A 571 9.20 23.15 -20.27
N VAL A 572 8.72 24.38 -20.39
CA VAL A 572 9.30 25.41 -21.27
C VAL A 572 10.58 26.02 -20.68
N LYS A 573 10.70 26.16 -19.36
CA LYS A 573 11.95 26.60 -18.69
C LYS A 573 13.10 25.60 -18.91
N GLU A 574 12.80 24.31 -18.99
CA GLU A 574 13.76 23.24 -19.34
C GLU A 574 14.06 23.14 -20.85
N GLY A 575 13.48 24.03 -21.68
CA GLY A 575 13.78 24.15 -23.11
C GLY A 575 12.99 23.20 -24.01
N HIS A 576 11.91 22.60 -23.51
CA HIS A 576 11.03 21.74 -24.31
C HIS A 576 9.85 22.51 -24.92
N ALA A 577 9.21 21.92 -25.93
CA ALA A 577 8.01 22.48 -26.56
C ALA A 577 6.79 22.42 -25.62
N ALA A 578 5.99 23.48 -25.64
CA ALA A 578 4.75 23.59 -24.88
C ALA A 578 3.66 22.63 -25.36
N MET A 579 2.88 22.13 -24.42
CA MET A 579 1.68 21.30 -24.62
C MET A 579 0.46 22.18 -24.90
N ILE A 580 -0.57 21.60 -25.55
CA ILE A 580 -1.85 22.25 -25.86
C ILE A 580 -2.96 21.56 -25.07
N TRP A 581 -3.87 22.33 -24.48
CA TRP A 581 -5.06 21.82 -23.78
C TRP A 581 -6.20 21.58 -24.79
N ASP A 582 -6.88 20.43 -24.69
CA ASP A 582 -8.09 20.10 -25.46
C ASP A 582 -9.31 20.05 -24.50
N GLU A 583 -10.47 20.47 -24.99
CA GLU A 583 -11.68 20.74 -24.20
C GLU A 583 -12.80 19.72 -24.46
N LYS A 584 -12.55 18.66 -25.25
CA LYS A 584 -13.62 17.80 -25.80
C LYS A 584 -13.72 16.37 -25.25
N HIS A 585 -14.84 16.15 -24.56
CA HIS A 585 -15.54 14.88 -24.27
C HIS A 585 -14.91 13.91 -23.26
N CYS A 586 -15.75 13.53 -22.29
CA CYS A 586 -15.68 12.26 -21.55
C CYS A 586 -16.94 11.44 -21.91
N TYR A 587 -16.82 10.11 -22.09
CA TYR A 587 -17.91 9.29 -22.65
C TYR A 587 -18.70 8.52 -21.56
N PRO A 588 -20.03 8.72 -21.44
CA PRO A 588 -20.83 8.14 -20.34
C PRO A 588 -20.82 6.59 -20.22
N ARG A 589 -20.66 5.87 -21.34
CA ARG A 589 -20.77 4.39 -21.36
C ARG A 589 -19.67 3.69 -20.54
N SER A 590 -18.48 4.26 -20.43
CA SER A 590 -17.36 3.66 -19.71
C SER A 590 -17.61 3.61 -18.20
N VAL A 591 -18.34 4.59 -17.65
CA VAL A 591 -18.71 4.66 -16.23
C VAL A 591 -19.76 3.60 -15.89
N ALA A 592 -20.77 3.44 -16.74
CA ALA A 592 -21.82 2.43 -16.58
C ALA A 592 -21.26 1.00 -16.58
N ALA A 593 -20.32 0.70 -17.49
CA ALA A 593 -19.67 -0.61 -17.56
C ALA A 593 -18.86 -0.95 -16.29
N ALA A 594 -18.16 0.04 -15.71
CA ALA A 594 -17.42 -0.14 -14.45
C ALA A 594 -18.36 -0.43 -13.27
N GLY A 595 -19.44 0.35 -13.12
CA GLY A 595 -20.44 0.16 -12.05
C GLY A 595 -21.12 -1.22 -12.12
N TYR A 596 -21.41 -1.71 -13.32
CA TYR A 596 -21.99 -3.04 -13.52
C TYR A 596 -21.09 -4.17 -13.00
N HIS A 597 -19.82 -4.24 -13.41
CA HIS A 597 -18.94 -5.33 -12.98
C HIS A 597 -18.62 -5.28 -11.48
N ILE A 598 -18.55 -4.07 -10.90
CA ILE A 598 -18.47 -3.89 -9.43
C ILE A 598 -19.70 -4.54 -8.77
N MET A 599 -20.92 -4.19 -9.19
CA MET A 599 -22.13 -4.75 -8.59
C MET A 599 -22.26 -6.25 -8.82
N ARG A 600 -21.85 -6.79 -9.97
CA ARG A 600 -21.87 -8.26 -10.18
C ARG A 600 -20.83 -8.99 -9.33
N SER A 601 -19.69 -8.38 -9.03
CA SER A 601 -18.72 -8.92 -8.07
C SER A 601 -19.23 -8.91 -6.61
N ILE A 602 -20.26 -8.11 -6.33
CA ILE A 602 -20.96 -8.04 -5.03
C ILE A 602 -22.13 -9.03 -4.97
N THR A 603 -22.82 -9.30 -6.08
CA THR A 603 -24.03 -10.17 -6.11
C THR A 603 -23.78 -11.62 -6.56
N GLN A 604 -22.65 -11.93 -7.22
CA GLN A 604 -22.34 -13.28 -7.70
C GLN A 604 -20.98 -13.76 -7.15
N LEU A 605 -21.02 -14.63 -6.13
CA LEU A 605 -19.82 -15.21 -5.54
C LEU A 605 -18.96 -15.93 -6.59
N GLY A 606 -17.64 -15.76 -6.48
CA GLY A 606 -16.65 -16.35 -7.39
C GLY A 606 -16.32 -15.51 -8.64
N TYR A 607 -17.12 -14.49 -9.00
CA TYR A 607 -16.85 -13.69 -10.21
C TYR A 607 -15.55 -12.87 -10.09
N GLY A 608 -15.27 -12.31 -8.90
CA GLY A 608 -14.15 -11.40 -8.63
C GLY A 608 -12.80 -12.03 -8.23
N THR A 609 -12.40 -13.15 -8.83
CA THR A 609 -11.03 -13.70 -8.63
C THR A 609 -9.95 -12.83 -9.27
N SER A 610 -8.69 -12.96 -8.84
CA SER A 610 -7.54 -12.27 -9.46
C SER A 610 -7.47 -12.50 -10.97
N ASP A 611 -7.84 -13.70 -11.41
CA ASP A 611 -7.61 -14.19 -12.76
C ASP A 611 -8.74 -13.74 -13.69
N ASN A 612 -9.97 -13.64 -13.17
CA ASN A 612 -11.09 -12.97 -13.85
C ASN A 612 -10.88 -11.44 -13.91
N LEU A 613 -10.34 -10.84 -12.84
CA LEU A 613 -9.99 -9.42 -12.82
C LEU A 613 -8.85 -9.09 -13.80
N ALA A 614 -7.98 -10.05 -14.14
CA ALA A 614 -6.93 -9.87 -15.14
C ALA A 614 -7.48 -9.69 -16.58
N LEU A 615 -8.69 -10.19 -16.87
CA LEU A 615 -9.38 -9.98 -18.16
C LEU A 615 -9.86 -8.53 -18.37
N HIS A 616 -9.80 -7.65 -17.36
CA HIS A 616 -10.14 -6.22 -17.49
C HIS A 616 -9.24 -5.43 -18.46
N GLY A 617 -8.15 -6.00 -18.99
CA GLY A 617 -7.35 -5.37 -20.05
C GLY A 617 -8.10 -5.10 -21.37
N GLY A 618 -9.33 -5.60 -21.51
CA GLY A 618 -10.18 -5.54 -22.70
C GLY A 618 -10.80 -4.17 -23.08
N ARG A 619 -9.99 -3.10 -23.17
CA ARG A 619 -10.31 -1.77 -23.75
C ARG A 619 -11.39 -0.92 -23.03
N GLN A 620 -10.96 0.15 -22.35
CA GLN A 620 -11.47 1.51 -22.58
C GLN A 620 -10.60 2.59 -21.90
N ASN A 621 -10.81 3.86 -22.30
CA ASN A 621 -9.88 4.96 -22.05
C ASN A 621 -10.28 5.82 -20.84
N GLY A 622 -9.29 6.30 -20.09
CA GLY A 622 -9.44 7.38 -19.11
C GLY A 622 -9.10 8.76 -19.72
N CYS A 623 -9.30 9.83 -18.93
CA CYS A 623 -8.79 11.16 -19.26
C CYS A 623 -7.27 11.21 -18.98
N GLY A 624 -6.45 11.50 -19.99
CA GLY A 624 -4.99 11.59 -19.82
C GLY A 624 -4.28 12.23 -21.01
N GLY A 625 -3.29 13.08 -20.73
CA GLY A 625 -2.38 13.62 -21.73
C GLY A 625 -1.30 12.62 -22.11
N GLY A 626 -0.94 12.54 -23.39
CA GLY A 626 0.09 11.64 -23.90
C GLY A 626 1.50 12.04 -23.48
N LEU A 627 2.30 11.06 -23.04
CA LEU A 627 3.71 11.24 -22.69
C LEU A 627 4.61 10.61 -23.76
N SER A 628 5.74 11.27 -24.07
CA SER A 628 6.81 10.73 -24.91
C SER A 628 8.16 10.96 -24.25
N TYR A 629 8.89 9.87 -23.99
CA TYR A 629 10.20 9.87 -23.33
C TYR A 629 11.11 8.78 -23.92
N THR A 630 12.41 8.93 -23.69
CA THR A 630 13.43 7.90 -23.93
C THR A 630 14.22 7.70 -22.62
N ASP A 631 13.92 6.60 -21.93
CA ASP A 631 14.62 5.96 -20.81
C ASP A 631 15.15 6.83 -19.65
N SER A 632 14.44 6.81 -18.51
CA SER A 632 14.89 6.15 -17.26
C SER A 632 13.95 6.42 -16.07
N ASP A 633 13.90 5.49 -15.10
CA ASP A 633 12.77 5.28 -14.18
C ASP A 633 12.41 6.41 -13.18
N ASP A 634 13.28 7.40 -12.98
CA ASP A 634 13.15 8.29 -11.82
C ASP A 634 12.03 9.33 -11.94
N LEU A 635 11.70 9.78 -13.16
CA LEU A 635 10.63 10.76 -13.41
C LEU A 635 9.23 10.20 -13.11
N ALA A 636 8.96 8.94 -13.48
CA ALA A 636 7.68 8.29 -13.19
C ALA A 636 7.44 8.17 -11.67
N ARG A 637 8.52 7.89 -10.92
CA ARG A 637 8.52 7.82 -9.45
C ARG A 637 8.27 9.19 -8.80
N GLN A 638 8.82 10.25 -9.38
CA GLN A 638 8.59 11.62 -8.92
C GLN A 638 7.14 12.08 -9.21
N ILE A 639 6.58 11.78 -10.39
CA ILE A 639 5.17 12.06 -10.72
C ILE A 639 4.21 11.30 -9.78
N PHE A 640 4.48 10.02 -9.50
CA PHE A 640 3.70 9.23 -8.55
C PHE A 640 3.72 9.86 -7.14
N ASN A 641 4.90 10.22 -6.64
CA ASN A 641 5.05 10.88 -5.33
C ASN A 641 4.34 12.24 -5.28
N LEU A 642 4.40 13.03 -6.36
CA LEU A 642 3.72 14.33 -6.46
C LEU A 642 2.20 14.15 -6.41
N TRP A 643 1.65 13.20 -7.16
CA TRP A 643 0.21 12.88 -7.16
C TRP A 643 -0.29 12.38 -5.79
N MET A 644 0.45 11.45 -5.17
CA MET A 644 0.18 10.95 -3.81
C MET A 644 0.30 12.04 -2.73
N SER A 645 1.05 13.12 -2.99
CA SER A 645 1.16 14.25 -2.07
C SER A 645 -0.03 15.22 -2.12
N SER A 646 -0.86 15.15 -3.16
CA SER A 646 -1.86 16.18 -3.48
C SER A 646 -3.00 16.30 -2.45
N PRO A 647 -3.58 17.50 -2.24
CA PRO A 647 -4.66 17.70 -1.27
C PRO A 647 -5.94 16.90 -1.57
N GLY A 648 -6.32 16.78 -2.85
CA GLY A 648 -7.52 16.03 -3.26
C GLY A 648 -7.40 14.53 -2.97
N HIS A 649 -6.25 13.92 -3.27
CA HIS A 649 -6.02 12.51 -2.97
C HIS A 649 -6.02 12.23 -1.46
N LYS A 650 -5.57 13.18 -0.64
CA LYS A 650 -5.64 13.09 0.83
C LYS A 650 -7.06 13.23 1.39
N ALA A 651 -7.98 13.92 0.69
CA ALA A 651 -9.37 14.02 1.11
C ALA A 651 -10.10 12.66 0.99
N ASN A 652 -9.89 11.96 -0.14
CA ASN A 652 -10.51 10.65 -0.38
C ASN A 652 -10.00 9.51 0.52
N GLN A 653 -9.02 9.77 1.40
CA GLN A 653 -8.55 8.83 2.44
C GLN A 653 -9.19 9.07 3.82
N MET A 654 -10.16 10.00 3.93
CA MET A 654 -10.68 10.50 5.22
C MET A 654 -12.22 10.43 5.37
N ASP A 655 -12.90 9.57 4.62
CA ASP A 655 -14.30 9.21 4.91
C ASP A 655 -14.40 7.72 5.29
N ASP A 656 -15.03 7.44 6.43
CA ASP A 656 -14.87 6.19 7.19
C ASP A 656 -15.87 5.08 6.81
N TYR A 657 -16.75 5.31 5.83
CA TYR A 657 -17.87 4.41 5.54
C TYR A 657 -17.88 3.70 4.18
N ASN A 658 -17.01 4.03 3.21
CA ASN A 658 -16.92 3.30 1.93
C ASN A 658 -15.57 3.51 1.18
N ALA A 659 -14.46 2.94 1.68
CA ALA A 659 -13.14 3.09 1.06
C ALA A 659 -12.24 1.83 1.15
N TYR A 660 -12.29 0.96 0.13
CA TYR A 660 -11.46 -0.25 -0.02
C TYR A 660 -10.77 -0.37 -1.40
N GLY A 661 -10.47 0.74 -2.08
CA GLY A 661 -9.92 0.72 -3.43
C GLY A 661 -8.45 0.28 -3.50
N ALA A 662 -8.15 -0.78 -4.26
CA ALA A 662 -6.82 -1.05 -4.81
C ALA A 662 -6.64 -0.39 -6.19
N ILE A 663 -5.42 0.07 -6.53
CA ILE A 663 -5.08 0.62 -7.86
C ILE A 663 -4.14 -0.34 -8.58
N ALA A 664 -4.48 -0.71 -9.82
CA ALA A 664 -3.55 -1.33 -10.76
C ALA A 664 -3.03 -0.29 -11.77
N VAL A 665 -1.71 -0.19 -11.92
CA VAL A 665 -1.05 0.53 -13.02
C VAL A 665 -0.67 -0.51 -14.07
N MET A 666 -1.33 -0.48 -15.23
CA MET A 666 -1.00 -1.36 -16.35
C MET A 666 -0.25 -0.58 -17.44
N TYR A 667 0.88 -1.13 -17.88
CA TYR A 667 1.64 -0.67 -19.03
C TYR A 667 1.16 -1.39 -20.30
N GLY A 668 0.77 -0.64 -21.33
CA GLY A 668 0.65 -1.21 -22.67
C GLY A 668 2.04 -1.51 -23.27
N GLN A 669 2.16 -2.58 -24.06
CA GLN A 669 3.34 -2.75 -24.93
C GLN A 669 3.38 -1.61 -25.97
N PRO A 670 4.56 -1.06 -26.34
CA PRO A 670 4.64 0.06 -27.26
C PRO A 670 4.05 -0.26 -28.63
N GLN A 671 3.12 0.58 -29.10
CA GLN A 671 2.52 0.49 -30.44
C GLN A 671 2.93 1.68 -31.29
N GLU A 672 3.09 1.47 -32.60
CA GLU A 672 3.61 2.49 -33.51
C GLU A 672 2.49 3.12 -34.35
N TYR A 673 2.39 4.45 -34.33
CA TYR A 673 1.33 5.21 -35.00
C TYR A 673 1.91 6.52 -35.55
N ASN A 674 1.67 6.80 -36.84
CA ASN A 674 2.25 7.94 -37.58
C ASN A 674 3.77 8.15 -37.32
N GLY A 675 4.54 7.06 -37.32
CA GLY A 675 6.00 7.10 -37.15
C GLY A 675 6.48 7.39 -35.71
N ARG A 676 5.61 7.27 -34.70
CA ARG A 676 5.96 7.41 -33.28
C ARG A 676 5.51 6.19 -32.49
N LYS A 677 6.31 5.77 -31.52
CA LYS A 677 5.93 4.75 -30.54
C LYS A 677 5.14 5.39 -29.40
N ILE A 678 4.03 4.76 -29.03
CA ILE A 678 3.05 5.21 -28.04
C ILE A 678 2.84 4.08 -27.03
N VAL A 679 2.77 4.43 -25.74
CA VAL A 679 2.37 3.54 -24.65
C VAL A 679 1.14 4.15 -23.98
N ASN A 680 0.08 3.36 -23.84
CA ASN A 680 -1.13 3.76 -23.13
C ASN A 680 -1.00 3.43 -21.64
N PHE A 681 -1.61 4.26 -20.79
CA PHE A 681 -1.81 4.00 -19.37
C PHE A 681 -3.32 4.04 -19.04
N SER A 682 -3.72 3.25 -18.05
CA SER A 682 -5.05 3.28 -17.42
C SER A 682 -4.90 3.00 -15.92
N ALA A 683 -5.88 3.45 -15.13
CA ALA A 683 -6.00 3.12 -13.70
C ALA A 683 -7.43 2.64 -13.42
N VAL A 684 -7.57 1.64 -12.53
CA VAL A 684 -8.83 0.93 -12.22
C VAL A 684 -8.91 0.67 -10.70
N PHE A 685 -10.13 0.57 -10.15
CA PHE A 685 -10.42 0.45 -8.71
C PHE A 685 -11.29 -0.79 -8.40
N SER A 686 -11.07 -1.50 -7.28
CA SER A 686 -11.91 -2.62 -6.82
C SER A 686 -11.86 -2.84 -5.28
N PHE A 687 -12.91 -3.44 -4.70
CA PHE A 687 -13.30 -3.47 -3.27
C PHE A 687 -13.99 -4.83 -2.95
N ALA A 688 -13.69 -5.55 -1.84
CA ALA A 688 -14.34 -6.86 -1.56
C ALA A 688 -14.26 -7.41 -0.11
N ASN A 689 -15.26 -8.23 0.28
CA ASN A 689 -15.26 -9.39 1.21
C ASN A 689 -16.72 -9.85 1.47
N GLN A 690 -17.09 -11.11 1.78
CA GLN A 690 -16.45 -12.45 1.69
C GLN A 690 -17.53 -13.55 1.93
N ASP A 691 -17.23 -14.82 1.58
CA ASP A 691 -17.89 -16.07 2.05
C ASP A 691 -19.38 -16.33 1.63
N LEU A 692 -19.92 -17.55 1.54
CA LEU A 692 -19.55 -18.88 2.10
C LEU A 692 -19.71 -20.07 1.11
N ASP A 693 -19.08 -21.19 1.50
CA ASP A 693 -19.36 -22.63 1.23
C ASP A 693 -19.47 -23.28 -0.19
N PHE A 694 -18.83 -24.44 -0.28
CA PHE A 694 -18.80 -25.51 -1.31
C PHE A 694 -17.89 -25.35 -2.56
N PRO A 695 -17.38 -26.48 -3.14
CA PRO A 695 -16.10 -26.51 -3.86
C PRO A 695 -16.18 -26.53 -5.40
N ALA A 696 -15.05 -26.20 -6.05
CA ALA A 696 -14.91 -26.19 -7.50
C ALA A 696 -14.65 -27.59 -8.12
N THR A 697 -15.23 -27.80 -9.30
CA THR A 697 -14.93 -28.91 -10.22
C THR A 697 -14.72 -28.37 -11.66
N TRP A 698 -14.49 -29.26 -12.63
CA TRP A 698 -13.70 -28.96 -13.83
C TRP A 698 -14.40 -28.17 -14.96
N GLU A 699 -15.69 -27.86 -14.83
CA GLU A 699 -16.51 -27.23 -15.89
C GLU A 699 -16.19 -25.73 -16.12
N ASN A 700 -15.13 -25.20 -15.50
CA ASN A 700 -14.69 -23.81 -15.56
C ASN A 700 -13.60 -23.56 -16.64
N GLN A 701 -13.74 -24.14 -17.84
CA GLN A 701 -12.83 -23.85 -18.97
C GLN A 701 -13.59 -23.65 -20.30
N ASP A 702 -13.31 -22.50 -20.93
CA ASP A 702 -13.70 -22.05 -22.28
C ASP A 702 -15.20 -22.05 -22.66
N MET A 703 -15.81 -20.84 -22.73
CA MET A 703 -16.24 -20.19 -23.99
C MET A 703 -17.12 -18.93 -23.81
N GLY A 704 -17.12 -18.05 -24.81
CA GLY A 704 -18.36 -17.37 -25.25
C GLY A 704 -18.72 -15.97 -24.70
N MET A 705 -18.17 -14.90 -25.29
CA MET A 705 -18.51 -13.48 -25.00
C MET A 705 -19.99 -13.05 -25.20
N GLY A 706 -20.90 -13.96 -25.61
CA GLY A 706 -22.32 -13.65 -25.82
C GLY A 706 -23.17 -13.69 -24.54
N GLU A 707 -22.87 -14.60 -23.63
CA GLU A 707 -23.65 -14.83 -22.40
C GLU A 707 -23.05 -14.12 -21.17
N VAL A 708 -21.83 -13.59 -21.31
CA VAL A 708 -21.00 -13.00 -20.25
C VAL A 708 -21.69 -11.90 -19.44
N LEU A 709 -22.70 -11.21 -19.97
CA LEU A 709 -23.41 -10.15 -19.24
C LEU A 709 -24.65 -10.64 -18.47
N GLY A 710 -25.45 -11.57 -19.02
CA GLY A 710 -26.62 -12.16 -18.36
C GLY A 710 -27.45 -11.20 -17.49
N MET A 711 -27.73 -9.99 -18.00
CA MET A 711 -28.23 -8.86 -17.22
C MET A 711 -29.58 -8.42 -17.77
N THR A 712 -30.59 -8.32 -16.91
CA THR A 712 -31.89 -7.73 -17.25
C THR A 712 -31.87 -6.22 -17.05
N GLU A 713 -32.76 -5.49 -17.70
CA GLU A 713 -32.83 -4.03 -17.58
C GLU A 713 -33.19 -3.58 -16.14
N ASN A 714 -33.86 -4.46 -15.38
CA ASN A 714 -34.18 -4.24 -13.96
C ASN A 714 -32.93 -4.24 -13.08
N ASP A 715 -31.94 -5.11 -13.37
CA ASP A 715 -30.67 -5.14 -12.61
C ASP A 715 -29.94 -3.80 -12.72
N TYR A 716 -29.99 -3.17 -13.90
CA TYR A 716 -29.34 -1.89 -14.18
C TYR A 716 -30.02 -0.73 -13.43
N ASN A 717 -31.35 -0.75 -13.39
CA ASN A 717 -32.15 0.26 -12.71
C ASN A 717 -32.02 0.17 -11.18
N LEU A 718 -31.96 -1.04 -10.60
CA LEU A 718 -31.79 -1.25 -9.17
C LEU A 718 -30.44 -0.70 -8.67
N ILE A 719 -29.35 -0.99 -9.42
CA ILE A 719 -28.00 -0.47 -9.15
C ILE A 719 -28.00 1.07 -9.13
N THR A 720 -28.56 1.69 -10.16
CA THR A 720 -28.45 3.14 -10.38
C THR A 720 -29.39 3.95 -9.49
N ASN A 721 -30.26 3.31 -8.71
CA ASN A 721 -31.07 3.95 -7.67
C ASN A 721 -30.40 3.94 -6.28
N TYR A 722 -29.49 3.00 -6.02
CA TYR A 722 -28.80 2.90 -4.72
C TYR A 722 -27.77 4.03 -4.50
N PHE A 723 -27.15 4.53 -5.57
CA PHE A 723 -26.10 5.56 -5.53
C PHE A 723 -26.60 7.02 -5.71
N ILE A 724 -27.92 7.25 -5.70
CA ILE A 724 -28.54 8.59 -5.89
C ILE A 724 -29.20 9.12 -4.58
N ARG A 725 -29.12 8.35 -3.49
CA ARG A 725 -29.50 8.76 -2.13
C ARG A 725 -28.27 9.01 -1.27
#